data_AF-A0A7W3JAX4-F1
#
_entry.id   AF-A0A7W3JAX4-F1
#
_cell.length_a   1.000
_cell.length_b   1.000
_cell.length_c   1.000
_cell.angle_alpha   90.00
_cell.angle_beta   90.00
_cell.angle_gamma   90.00
#
_symmetry.space_group_name_H-M   'P 1'
#
loop_
_entity.id
_entity.type
_entity.pdbx_description
1 polymer ?
#
loop_
_entity_poly.entity_id
_entity_poly.type
_entity_poly.pdbx_seq_one_letter_code
_entity_poly.pdbx_strand_id
1 'polypeptide(L)'
;MMDQHASERDERTSGDVADDANGAPTESLGHEHVTTSPHETGPGTAADGSGDVRPFANIAAADYVRDAVAALALLVSLALPWNLLDRSADRVEVVLAVALSLASLTLPYLARFSVLPVTWTVHSTRRARLLAGLPLAVIGLVHLVLDVRSGAGVGTGLGLALAGAALAATPRDSELGPVDEDGAVVRAWRFGLAGVGALIALGAVLSTLLAELADGATLGDRLLAPVWLVLSLGLVWLLVGGTVRHDRPSRLVLVAVGIVLALLFVFTSGGALTGMESMQPGVTDPSRFGLVLLPLAAAVAGSPAVRRDPAAADAEESTEHAAGVWVRVAIRAFDVIVLLAACSALAALVQLIDPGFIGSGAGVTLVLRLVLGVVVAGIAWFARRSLKRDPNTGHVPAVGAACVAGVLGLVVVIATSGASLGVNLGDLLMALALPIVAASALMVPKAVREHFQTAGIGGEVDADRSQAYVWSPPRPKGDKAAPVALPEEPVRPAPELRRPAEPRRVSSTGAVRTVAGAAAAQRGVVPVQTAQPTSGEVSLGSMRTVEEMPAASGPVDATATMPPVRSGATPVAAQPAPDTQRTAHPTAHPTARIRPMGNGQQAAADGSTGLDEAQEHATRPVVPGQGAQGGQGNGAAASDYGSESGHTAVLPPVVAGGRWNPAQALDPATPLADLAKIVQEAPHLRPQVAANPSTYPALLDWLGALGDPQVDAALRNRR
;
A
#
# COMPACT_ATOMS: atom_id res chain seq x y z
N MET A 1 -69.04 16.09 34.45
CA MET A 1 -70.50 16.08 34.27
C MET A 1 -70.77 15.02 33.22
N MET A 2 -71.22 13.86 33.67
CA MET A 2 -71.31 12.60 32.92
C MET A 2 -69.97 12.01 32.39
N ASP A 3 -69.93 10.71 32.07
CA ASP A 3 -69.85 9.60 33.05
C ASP A 3 -69.52 8.25 32.37
N GLN A 4 -69.11 7.28 33.20
CA GLN A 4 -69.07 5.82 32.94
C GLN A 4 -68.10 5.33 31.84
N HIS A 5 -67.26 4.29 32.02
CA HIS A 5 -67.42 2.94 32.58
C HIS A 5 -68.36 2.02 31.76
N ALA A 6 -68.20 0.70 31.68
CA ALA A 6 -67.05 -0.23 31.80
C ALA A 6 -67.57 -1.68 31.58
N SER A 7 -66.66 -2.65 31.50
CA SER A 7 -66.84 -4.07 31.89
C SER A 7 -67.52 -5.08 30.92
N GLU A 8 -66.87 -6.27 30.87
CA GLU A 8 -67.47 -7.64 30.97
C GLU A 8 -68.39 -8.21 29.86
N ARG A 9 -68.31 -9.47 29.41
CA ARG A 9 -67.54 -10.68 29.80
C ARG A 9 -67.87 -11.83 28.80
N ASP A 10 -67.20 -12.96 29.03
CA ASP A 10 -67.65 -14.36 28.89
C ASP A 10 -67.45 -15.18 27.61
N GLU A 11 -67.11 -16.43 27.90
CA GLU A 11 -66.82 -17.58 27.04
C GLU A 11 -68.13 -18.25 26.54
N ARG A 12 -68.11 -18.95 25.39
CA ARG A 12 -68.09 -20.44 25.37
C ARG A 12 -68.30 -21.11 24.00
N THR A 13 -67.55 -22.20 23.84
CA THR A 13 -67.82 -23.45 23.11
C THR A 13 -68.95 -23.52 22.07
N SER A 14 -68.57 -23.95 20.86
CA SER A 14 -69.15 -25.13 20.21
C SER A 14 -68.05 -25.85 19.41
N GLY A 15 -68.18 -27.16 19.22
CA GLY A 15 -67.22 -27.97 18.45
C GLY A 15 -67.82 -29.31 18.05
N ASP A 16 -67.31 -29.86 16.95
CA ASP A 16 -67.60 -31.16 16.33
C ASP A 16 -66.56 -31.35 15.19
N VAL A 17 -66.20 -32.55 14.71
CA VAL A 17 -66.03 -33.88 15.32
C VAL A 17 -65.24 -34.74 14.30
N ALA A 18 -64.73 -35.91 14.72
CA ALA A 18 -63.93 -36.88 13.94
C ALA A 18 -62.52 -36.37 13.55
N ASP A 19 -61.40 -36.89 14.06
CA ASP A 19 -61.00 -38.25 14.46
C ASP A 19 -60.73 -39.19 13.27
N ASP A 20 -59.44 -39.40 12.98
CA ASP A 20 -58.91 -40.66 12.47
C ASP A 20 -57.38 -40.69 12.74
N ALA A 21 -56.87 -41.77 13.34
CA ALA A 21 -55.50 -41.82 13.86
C ALA A 21 -54.72 -43.02 13.31
N ASN A 22 -53.56 -42.79 12.67
CA ASN A 22 -52.62 -43.86 12.35
C ASN A 22 -51.16 -43.41 12.15
N GLY A 23 -50.26 -43.97 12.97
CA GLY A 23 -49.21 -44.84 12.41
C GLY A 23 -47.91 -44.25 11.82
N ALA A 24 -47.11 -43.58 12.65
CA ALA A 24 -45.63 -43.52 12.57
C ALA A 24 -44.94 -42.75 11.39
N PRO A 25 -43.68 -42.28 11.58
CA PRO A 25 -42.94 -41.52 10.57
C PRO A 25 -41.94 -42.35 9.75
N THR A 26 -41.58 -41.85 8.56
CA THR A 26 -40.37 -42.24 7.84
C THR A 26 -39.66 -41.00 7.29
N GLU A 27 -38.33 -40.96 7.42
CA GLU A 27 -37.48 -39.86 6.95
C GLU A 27 -37.08 -40.00 5.46
N SER A 28 -36.23 -39.06 5.02
CA SER A 28 -35.16 -39.27 4.03
C SER A 28 -35.46 -39.05 2.53
N LEU A 29 -35.13 -37.82 2.09
CA LEU A 29 -34.24 -37.50 0.95
C LEU A 29 -34.53 -38.08 -0.45
N GLY A 30 -34.57 -37.21 -1.47
CA GLY A 30 -34.35 -37.64 -2.86
C GLY A 30 -34.70 -36.63 -3.96
N HIS A 31 -33.68 -35.95 -4.47
CA HIS A 31 -33.51 -35.41 -5.84
C HIS A 31 -34.69 -35.60 -6.83
N GLU A 32 -35.30 -34.51 -7.34
CA GLU A 32 -34.80 -33.66 -8.44
C GLU A 32 -35.40 -34.06 -9.79
N HIS A 33 -36.36 -33.27 -10.27
CA HIS A 33 -36.83 -33.26 -11.66
C HIS A 33 -37.14 -31.81 -12.07
N VAL A 34 -36.23 -31.18 -12.80
CA VAL A 34 -36.46 -29.91 -13.49
C VAL A 34 -36.48 -30.17 -14.99
N THR A 35 -37.67 -30.42 -15.53
CA THR A 35 -37.90 -30.46 -16.97
C THR A 35 -37.91 -29.04 -17.53
N THR A 36 -37.10 -28.79 -18.54
CA THR A 36 -37.03 -27.49 -19.24
C THR A 36 -38.21 -27.29 -20.20
N SER A 37 -38.90 -26.14 -20.14
CA SER A 37 -39.37 -25.36 -21.32
C SER A 37 -39.99 -24.01 -20.91
N PRO A 38 -40.06 -23.00 -21.82
CA PRO A 38 -40.34 -21.60 -21.46
C PRO A 38 -41.73 -21.09 -21.89
N HIS A 39 -42.30 -20.15 -21.13
CA HIS A 39 -43.38 -19.18 -21.43
C HIS A 39 -43.49 -18.25 -20.19
N GLU A 40 -43.96 -16.99 -20.19
CA GLU A 40 -44.17 -15.97 -21.24
C GLU A 40 -44.34 -14.60 -20.53
N THR A 41 -44.19 -13.47 -21.22
CA THR A 41 -44.24 -12.13 -20.60
C THR A 41 -45.68 -11.64 -20.34
N GLY A 42 -46.11 -11.59 -19.08
CA GLY A 42 -47.43 -11.06 -18.67
C GLY A 42 -47.38 -10.37 -17.29
N PRO A 43 -48.20 -9.32 -17.04
CA PRO A 43 -48.01 -8.44 -15.88
C PRO A 43 -48.84 -8.79 -14.65
N GLY A 44 -48.32 -8.42 -13.46
CA GLY A 44 -49.15 -8.07 -12.30
C GLY A 44 -49.70 -9.23 -11.48
N THR A 45 -48.83 -10.05 -10.89
CA THR A 45 -49.20 -10.90 -9.74
C THR A 45 -48.60 -10.32 -8.47
N ALA A 46 -49.39 -10.20 -7.40
CA ALA A 46 -48.86 -9.82 -6.10
C ALA A 46 -47.90 -10.91 -5.61
N ALA A 47 -46.66 -10.52 -5.30
CA ALA A 47 -45.67 -11.44 -4.74
C ALA A 47 -46.01 -11.69 -3.26
N ASP A 48 -46.95 -12.61 -3.01
CA ASP A 48 -47.08 -13.29 -1.71
C ASP A 48 -45.87 -14.22 -1.54
N GLY A 49 -44.75 -13.57 -1.21
CA GLY A 49 -43.43 -14.17 -1.16
C GLY A 49 -42.91 -14.09 0.27
N SER A 50 -43.23 -15.11 1.06
CA SER A 50 -42.54 -15.46 2.31
C SER A 50 -41.12 -15.99 2.05
N GLY A 51 -40.38 -15.30 1.16
CA GLY A 51 -39.00 -15.61 0.84
C GLY A 51 -38.12 -15.43 2.07
N ASP A 52 -37.30 -16.44 2.35
CA ASP A 52 -36.32 -16.51 3.43
C ASP A 52 -35.51 -15.20 3.57
N VAL A 53 -35.95 -14.28 4.44
CA VAL A 53 -35.35 -12.95 4.62
C VAL A 53 -34.08 -13.06 5.45
N ARG A 54 -33.03 -13.60 4.81
CA ARG A 54 -31.70 -13.78 5.42
C ARG A 54 -31.19 -12.45 5.97
N PRO A 55 -31.08 -12.27 7.31
CA PRO A 55 -30.88 -10.96 7.94
C PRO A 55 -29.50 -10.32 7.69
N PHE A 56 -28.67 -10.97 6.88
CA PHE A 56 -27.31 -10.56 6.51
C PHE A 56 -27.07 -10.45 5.00
N ALA A 57 -28.06 -10.75 4.14
CA ALA A 57 -27.90 -10.80 2.69
C ALA A 57 -27.44 -9.48 2.03
N ASN A 58 -27.61 -8.34 2.71
CA ASN A 58 -27.19 -7.02 2.24
C ASN A 58 -25.88 -6.49 2.87
N ILE A 59 -25.12 -7.32 3.61
CA ILE A 59 -23.77 -6.94 4.07
C ILE A 59 -22.73 -7.34 3.02
N ALA A 60 -21.95 -6.36 2.55
CA ALA A 60 -20.80 -6.64 1.68
C ALA A 60 -19.69 -7.37 2.47
N ALA A 61 -19.02 -8.35 1.86
CA ALA A 61 -17.88 -9.05 2.49
C ALA A 61 -16.79 -8.08 3.01
N ALA A 62 -16.61 -6.93 2.33
CA ALA A 62 -15.68 -5.88 2.74
C ALA A 62 -16.03 -5.20 4.08
N ASP A 63 -17.31 -5.20 4.50
CA ASP A 63 -17.74 -4.67 5.79
C ASP A 63 -17.40 -5.64 6.93
N TYR A 64 -17.62 -6.96 6.74
CA TYR A 64 -17.15 -7.99 7.68
C TYR A 64 -15.62 -7.93 7.86
N VAL A 65 -14.88 -7.81 6.75
CA VAL A 65 -13.41 -7.67 6.78
C VAL A 65 -13.01 -6.38 7.50
N ARG A 66 -13.72 -5.25 7.30
CA ARG A 66 -13.43 -4.01 8.03
C ARG A 66 -13.65 -4.19 9.53
N ASP A 67 -14.72 -4.85 9.95
CA ASP A 67 -15.05 -5.04 11.36
C ASP A 67 -14.04 -5.99 12.05
N ALA A 68 -13.61 -7.04 11.36
CA ALA A 68 -12.52 -7.91 11.82
C ALA A 68 -11.17 -7.17 11.93
N VAL A 69 -10.83 -6.33 10.94
CA VAL A 69 -9.59 -5.52 10.97
C VAL A 69 -9.67 -4.42 12.04
N ALA A 70 -10.85 -3.83 12.29
CA ALA A 70 -11.06 -2.87 13.37
C ALA A 70 -10.86 -3.53 14.74
N ALA A 71 -11.45 -4.71 14.96
CA ALA A 71 -11.26 -5.51 16.17
C ALA A 71 -9.79 -5.91 16.37
N LEU A 72 -9.12 -6.37 15.31
CA LEU A 72 -7.71 -6.74 15.35
C LEU A 72 -6.81 -5.53 15.67
N ALA A 73 -7.02 -4.39 15.02
CA ALA A 73 -6.25 -3.17 15.29
C ALA A 73 -6.45 -2.69 16.74
N LEU A 74 -7.69 -2.68 17.23
CA LEU A 74 -8.01 -2.33 18.62
C LEU A 74 -7.32 -3.28 19.61
N LEU A 75 -7.47 -4.60 19.44
CA LEU A 75 -6.89 -5.60 20.36
C LEU A 75 -5.36 -5.64 20.30
N VAL A 76 -4.76 -5.56 19.13
CA VAL A 76 -3.29 -5.55 18.99
C VAL A 76 -2.71 -4.26 19.54
N SER A 77 -3.40 -3.11 19.39
CA SER A 77 -2.92 -1.84 19.95
C SER A 77 -2.69 -1.87 21.46
N LEU A 78 -3.41 -2.72 22.20
CA LEU A 78 -3.22 -2.95 23.65
C LEU A 78 -1.79 -3.40 23.99
N ALA A 79 -1.18 -4.23 23.14
CA ALA A 79 0.18 -4.76 23.37
C ALA A 79 1.31 -3.81 22.94
N LEU A 80 1.00 -2.76 22.17
CA LEU A 80 1.97 -1.81 21.61
C LEU A 80 2.26 -0.64 22.57
N PRO A 81 3.43 0.03 22.47
CA PRO A 81 3.72 1.24 23.23
C PRO A 81 2.70 2.34 22.92
N TRP A 82 2.16 2.97 23.96
CA TRP A 82 1.31 4.15 23.86
C TRP A 82 2.15 5.43 23.90
N ASN A 83 3.17 5.43 24.76
CA ASN A 83 4.21 6.46 24.91
C ASN A 83 5.54 5.77 25.31
N LEU A 84 6.55 6.51 25.78
CA LEU A 84 7.86 6.00 26.23
C LEU A 84 7.82 5.08 27.46
N LEU A 85 6.80 5.22 28.32
CA LEU A 85 6.74 4.59 29.65
C LEU A 85 5.71 3.45 29.71
N ASP A 86 4.59 3.61 29.00
CA ASP A 86 3.41 2.76 29.11
C ASP A 86 3.04 2.12 27.76
N ARG A 87 2.61 0.86 27.78
CA ARG A 87 1.83 0.28 26.67
C ARG A 87 0.37 0.65 26.83
N SER A 88 -0.39 0.55 25.75
CA SER A 88 -1.82 0.87 25.75
C SER A 88 -2.64 0.03 26.76
N ALA A 89 -2.22 -1.22 27.06
CA ALA A 89 -2.83 -2.08 28.09
C ALA A 89 -2.53 -1.64 29.54
N ASP A 90 -1.45 -0.90 29.77
CA ASP A 90 -1.05 -0.47 31.11
C ASP A 90 -1.88 0.76 31.59
N ARG A 91 -2.72 1.32 30.69
CA ARG A 91 -3.56 2.50 30.91
C ARG A 91 -5.04 2.16 30.93
N VAL A 92 -5.66 2.24 32.11
CA VAL A 92 -7.08 1.88 32.32
C VAL A 92 -8.03 2.71 31.44
N GLU A 93 -7.76 3.99 31.26
CA GLU A 93 -8.55 4.88 30.40
C GLU A 93 -8.50 4.47 28.93
N VAL A 94 -7.35 3.99 28.45
CA VAL A 94 -7.17 3.48 27.09
C VAL A 94 -7.89 2.14 26.94
N VAL A 95 -7.72 1.21 27.89
CA VAL A 95 -8.39 -0.10 27.88
C VAL A 95 -9.91 0.04 27.85
N LEU A 96 -10.49 0.93 28.66
CA LEU A 96 -11.94 1.18 28.68
C LEU A 96 -12.44 1.79 27.36
N ALA A 97 -11.70 2.73 26.77
CA ALA A 97 -12.07 3.36 25.51
C ALA A 97 -11.91 2.42 24.29
N VAL A 98 -10.92 1.52 24.33
CA VAL A 98 -10.74 0.42 23.38
C VAL A 98 -11.89 -0.60 23.51
N ALA A 99 -12.25 -1.00 24.73
CA ALA A 99 -13.35 -1.93 24.98
C ALA A 99 -14.70 -1.36 24.50
N LEU A 100 -14.96 -0.07 24.73
CA LEU A 100 -16.16 0.62 24.22
C LEU A 100 -16.18 0.68 22.67
N SER A 101 -15.03 0.99 22.06
CA SER A 101 -14.87 0.98 20.60
C SER A 101 -15.11 -0.42 20.00
N LEU A 102 -14.60 -1.46 20.66
CA LEU A 102 -14.77 -2.86 20.27
C LEU A 102 -16.23 -3.32 20.41
N ALA A 103 -16.88 -3.02 21.53
CA ALA A 103 -18.30 -3.29 21.75
C ALA A 103 -19.19 -2.63 20.69
N SER A 104 -18.82 -1.45 20.20
CA SER A 104 -19.55 -0.72 19.16
C SER A 104 -19.66 -1.50 17.83
N LEU A 105 -18.73 -2.41 17.54
CA LEU A 105 -18.78 -3.28 16.36
C LEU A 105 -19.96 -4.24 16.39
N THR A 106 -20.49 -4.59 17.58
CA THR A 106 -21.64 -5.51 17.71
C THR A 106 -22.97 -4.88 17.32
N LEU A 107 -23.09 -3.55 17.38
CA LEU A 107 -24.36 -2.82 17.24
C LEU A 107 -25.13 -3.10 15.91
N PRO A 108 -24.48 -3.19 14.73
CA PRO A 108 -25.19 -3.53 13.49
C PRO A 108 -25.80 -4.93 13.51
N TYR A 109 -25.14 -5.88 14.17
CA TYR A 109 -25.56 -7.27 14.27
C TYR A 109 -26.69 -7.41 15.30
N LEU A 110 -26.58 -6.74 16.47
CA LEU A 110 -27.65 -6.67 17.47
C LEU A 110 -28.93 -6.00 16.93
N ALA A 111 -28.79 -4.98 16.07
CA ALA A 111 -29.93 -4.38 15.37
C ALA A 111 -30.63 -5.38 14.43
N ARG A 112 -29.86 -6.22 13.71
CA ARG A 112 -30.38 -7.23 12.76
C ARG A 112 -30.99 -8.46 13.44
N PHE A 113 -30.59 -8.75 14.67
CA PHE A 113 -31.24 -9.75 15.53
C PHE A 113 -32.42 -9.20 16.34
N SER A 114 -32.88 -7.97 16.06
CA SER A 114 -34.00 -7.30 16.75
C SER A 114 -33.82 -7.17 18.28
N VAL A 115 -32.57 -7.15 18.76
CA VAL A 115 -32.22 -6.99 20.19
C VAL A 115 -32.34 -5.52 20.63
N LEU A 116 -32.25 -4.58 19.68
CA LEU A 116 -32.37 -3.15 19.91
C LEU A 116 -33.81 -2.67 19.71
N PRO A 117 -34.23 -1.53 20.31
CA PRO A 117 -35.60 -1.03 20.20
C PRO A 117 -36.07 -0.80 18.75
N VAL A 118 -37.37 -0.90 18.49
CA VAL A 118 -37.98 -0.72 17.16
C VAL A 118 -37.71 0.67 16.55
N THR A 119 -37.38 1.67 17.38
CA THR A 119 -36.95 3.01 16.95
C THR A 119 -35.48 3.10 16.51
N TRP A 120 -34.72 1.99 16.59
CA TRP A 120 -33.32 1.95 16.20
C TRP A 120 -33.16 1.86 14.67
N THR A 121 -32.35 2.74 14.10
CA THR A 121 -32.15 2.91 12.66
C THR A 121 -30.67 2.88 12.30
N VAL A 122 -30.35 2.82 11.01
CA VAL A 122 -28.96 3.04 10.53
C VAL A 122 -28.38 4.39 11.00
N HIS A 123 -29.20 5.41 11.27
CA HIS A 123 -28.74 6.68 11.81
C HIS A 123 -28.35 6.59 13.29
N SER A 124 -29.08 5.83 14.13
CA SER A 124 -28.67 5.58 15.51
C SER A 124 -27.46 4.65 15.58
N THR A 125 -27.36 3.62 14.74
CA THR A 125 -26.15 2.77 14.65
C THR A 125 -24.91 3.61 14.33
N ARG A 126 -24.97 4.43 13.28
CA ARG A 126 -23.86 5.31 12.86
C ARG A 126 -23.47 6.31 13.96
N ARG A 127 -24.44 6.93 14.63
CA ARG A 127 -24.20 7.85 15.78
C ARG A 127 -23.60 7.13 16.98
N ALA A 128 -24.11 5.95 17.35
CA ALA A 128 -23.65 5.20 18.50
C ALA A 128 -22.19 4.75 18.38
N ARG A 129 -21.75 4.30 17.20
CA ARG A 129 -20.32 3.96 16.98
C ARG A 129 -19.41 5.18 16.96
N LEU A 130 -19.86 6.31 16.40
CA LEU A 130 -19.14 7.59 16.49
C LEU A 130 -18.94 8.03 17.95
N LEU A 131 -19.99 7.91 18.78
CA LEU A 131 -19.91 8.21 20.21
C LEU A 131 -19.04 7.20 20.99
N ALA A 132 -19.06 5.93 20.62
CA ALA A 132 -18.25 4.89 21.26
C ALA A 132 -16.74 5.02 20.97
N GLY A 133 -16.37 5.48 19.77
CA GLY A 133 -14.97 5.78 19.42
C GLY A 133 -14.47 7.15 19.94
N LEU A 134 -15.37 8.05 20.33
CA LEU A 134 -15.03 9.42 20.74
C LEU A 134 -14.10 9.48 21.98
N PRO A 135 -14.29 8.68 23.05
CA PRO A 135 -13.36 8.68 24.18
C PRO A 135 -11.92 8.34 23.76
N LEU A 136 -11.71 7.35 22.88
CA LEU A 136 -10.36 6.99 22.43
C LEU A 136 -9.72 8.09 21.57
N ALA A 137 -10.52 8.74 20.72
CA ALA A 137 -10.10 9.91 19.96
C ALA A 137 -9.72 11.11 20.85
N VAL A 138 -10.47 11.34 21.94
CA VAL A 138 -10.17 12.41 22.92
C VAL A 138 -8.92 12.07 23.73
N ILE A 139 -8.78 10.84 24.25
CA ILE A 139 -7.60 10.41 25.01
C ILE A 139 -6.35 10.49 24.13
N GLY A 140 -6.43 10.07 22.86
CA GLY A 140 -5.36 10.22 21.88
C GLY A 140 -5.00 11.68 21.64
N LEU A 141 -5.98 12.55 21.36
CA LEU A 141 -5.75 13.99 21.15
C LEU A 141 -5.13 14.67 22.38
N VAL A 142 -5.56 14.32 23.59
CA VAL A 142 -4.97 14.83 24.84
C VAL A 142 -3.50 14.41 24.96
N HIS A 143 -3.15 13.15 24.65
CA HIS A 143 -1.76 12.71 24.66
C HIS A 143 -0.91 13.42 23.59
N LEU A 144 -1.43 13.64 22.38
CA LEU A 144 -0.76 14.43 21.34
C LEU A 144 -0.50 15.88 21.76
N VAL A 145 -1.39 16.48 22.56
CA VAL A 145 -1.22 17.85 23.10
C VAL A 145 -0.28 17.86 24.31
N LEU A 146 -0.22 16.78 25.09
CA LEU A 146 0.70 16.66 26.23
C LEU A 146 2.16 16.42 25.77
N ASP A 147 2.37 15.62 24.72
CA ASP A 147 3.71 15.34 24.14
C ASP A 147 4.51 16.60 23.81
N VAL A 148 3.83 17.66 23.34
CA VAL A 148 4.37 19.02 23.10
C VAL A 148 5.13 19.61 24.29
N ARG A 149 4.79 19.20 25.52
CA ARG A 149 5.35 19.71 26.77
C ARG A 149 6.09 18.66 27.59
N SER A 150 5.63 17.41 27.58
CA SER A 150 6.19 16.34 28.41
C SER A 150 7.33 15.59 27.75
N GLY A 151 7.43 15.63 26.41
CA GLY A 151 8.31 14.75 25.66
C GLY A 151 8.05 13.28 25.94
N ALA A 152 6.81 12.90 26.25
CA ALA A 152 6.46 11.51 26.58
C ALA A 152 6.51 10.58 25.36
N GLY A 153 6.49 11.12 24.14
CA GLY A 153 6.44 10.34 22.91
C GLY A 153 5.05 9.80 22.60
N VAL A 154 4.86 9.48 21.33
CA VAL A 154 3.62 8.99 20.73
C VAL A 154 3.92 7.65 20.06
N GLY A 155 3.51 6.56 20.70
CA GLY A 155 3.83 5.21 20.25
C GLY A 155 2.90 4.68 19.14
N THR A 156 3.36 3.64 18.45
CA THR A 156 2.56 2.92 17.43
C THR A 156 1.23 2.38 17.96
N GLY A 157 1.12 2.12 19.27
CA GLY A 157 -0.13 1.75 19.93
C GLY A 157 -1.20 2.83 19.81
N LEU A 158 -0.87 4.10 20.06
CA LEU A 158 -1.81 5.22 19.88
C LEU A 158 -2.26 5.33 18.41
N GLY A 159 -1.32 5.23 17.48
CA GLY A 159 -1.61 5.26 16.03
C GLY A 159 -2.56 4.13 15.58
N LEU A 160 -2.30 2.89 16.02
CA LEU A 160 -3.11 1.72 15.69
C LEU A 160 -4.47 1.73 16.40
N ALA A 161 -4.52 2.17 17.65
CA ALA A 161 -5.75 2.30 18.44
C ALA A 161 -6.72 3.31 17.79
N LEU A 162 -6.22 4.48 17.40
CA LEU A 162 -7.01 5.50 16.69
C LEU A 162 -7.46 4.99 15.31
N ALA A 163 -6.61 4.27 14.58
CA ALA A 163 -7.01 3.65 13.32
C ALA A 163 -8.13 2.60 13.51
N GLY A 164 -8.03 1.74 14.53
CA GLY A 164 -9.04 0.75 14.89
C GLY A 164 -10.38 1.37 15.27
N ALA A 165 -10.39 2.41 16.12
CA ALA A 165 -11.61 3.13 16.47
C ALA A 165 -12.19 3.93 15.28
N ALA A 166 -11.35 4.47 14.40
CA ALA A 166 -11.82 5.11 13.17
C ALA A 166 -12.52 4.10 12.25
N LEU A 167 -11.93 2.93 12.01
CA LEU A 167 -12.58 1.84 11.27
C LEU A 167 -13.91 1.43 11.94
N ALA A 168 -13.92 1.24 13.26
CA ALA A 168 -15.13 0.90 14.01
C ALA A 168 -16.22 1.97 13.86
N ALA A 169 -15.85 3.25 13.86
CA ALA A 169 -16.78 4.36 13.68
C ALA A 169 -17.28 4.53 12.22
N THR A 170 -16.53 4.09 11.19
CA THR A 170 -16.95 4.26 9.79
C THR A 170 -18.35 3.67 9.52
N PRO A 171 -19.18 4.32 8.67
CA PRO A 171 -20.41 3.70 8.18
C PRO A 171 -20.08 2.49 7.31
N ARG A 172 -20.93 1.46 7.33
CA ARG A 172 -20.85 0.30 6.42
C ARG A 172 -21.53 0.64 5.08
N ASP A 173 -21.26 -0.12 4.03
CA ASP A 173 -21.94 0.09 2.73
C ASP A 173 -23.45 -0.09 2.87
N SER A 174 -23.90 -1.05 3.71
CA SER A 174 -25.32 -1.28 4.04
C SER A 174 -25.99 -0.20 4.92
N GLU A 175 -25.27 0.85 5.32
CA GLU A 175 -25.76 1.91 6.21
C GLU A 175 -25.78 3.29 5.55
N LEU A 176 -25.54 3.38 4.24
CA LEU A 176 -25.46 4.64 3.50
C LEU A 176 -26.56 4.70 2.44
N GLY A 177 -27.47 5.68 2.56
CA GLY A 177 -28.55 5.91 1.59
C GLY A 177 -28.07 6.42 0.23
N PRO A 178 -28.97 6.90 -0.64
CA PRO A 178 -28.61 7.63 -1.86
C PRO A 178 -27.64 8.78 -1.62
N VAL A 179 -26.83 9.14 -2.62
CA VAL A 179 -25.76 10.15 -2.46
C VAL A 179 -26.33 11.55 -2.18
N ASP A 180 -27.46 11.88 -2.80
CA ASP A 180 -28.13 13.18 -2.68
C ASP A 180 -28.76 13.39 -1.29
N GLU A 181 -29.32 12.32 -0.71
CA GLU A 181 -29.95 12.33 0.61
C GLU A 181 -28.91 12.28 1.75
N ASP A 182 -27.94 11.37 1.66
CA ASP A 182 -27.00 11.05 2.74
C ASP A 182 -25.64 11.79 2.56
N GLY A 183 -25.55 12.70 1.58
CA GLY A 183 -24.33 13.42 1.20
C GLY A 183 -23.71 14.30 2.30
N ALA A 184 -24.46 14.61 3.37
CA ALA A 184 -23.92 15.24 4.57
C ALA A 184 -22.89 14.32 5.28
N VAL A 185 -23.12 13.00 5.27
CA VAL A 185 -22.20 12.00 5.85
C VAL A 185 -20.90 11.94 5.03
N VAL A 186 -21.00 11.95 3.70
CA VAL A 186 -19.84 12.02 2.79
C VAL A 186 -18.98 13.26 3.08
N ARG A 187 -19.61 14.43 3.25
CA ARG A 187 -18.89 15.67 3.61
C ARG A 187 -18.23 15.56 4.99
N ALA A 188 -18.95 15.08 6.01
CA ALA A 188 -18.42 14.96 7.37
C ALA A 188 -17.19 14.06 7.45
N TRP A 189 -17.20 12.89 6.83
CA TRP A 189 -16.05 11.97 6.82
C TRP A 189 -14.84 12.53 6.05
N ARG A 190 -15.07 13.35 5.03
CA ARG A 190 -13.99 14.03 4.28
C ARG A 190 -13.41 15.23 5.03
N PHE A 191 -14.22 15.96 5.79
CA PHE A 191 -13.71 16.96 6.75
C PHE A 191 -12.95 16.30 7.90
N GLY A 192 -13.37 15.12 8.37
CA GLY A 192 -12.60 14.31 9.32
C GLY A 192 -11.23 13.93 8.77
N LEU A 193 -11.16 13.45 7.52
CA LEU A 193 -9.89 13.14 6.85
C LEU A 193 -8.99 14.37 6.69
N ALA A 194 -9.56 15.51 6.29
CA ALA A 194 -8.83 16.78 6.22
C ALA A 194 -8.32 17.23 7.60
N GLY A 195 -9.10 17.00 8.67
CA GLY A 195 -8.73 17.27 10.05
C GLY A 195 -7.56 16.42 10.54
N VAL A 196 -7.53 15.12 10.22
CA VAL A 196 -6.36 14.26 10.50
C VAL A 196 -5.13 14.74 9.72
N GLY A 197 -5.28 15.13 8.45
CA GLY A 197 -4.19 15.74 7.67
C GLY A 197 -3.68 17.05 8.27
N ALA A 198 -4.58 17.90 8.76
CA ALA A 198 -4.24 19.15 9.43
C ALA A 198 -3.54 18.92 10.79
N LEU A 199 -3.95 17.89 11.55
CA LEU A 199 -3.30 17.49 12.80
C LEU A 199 -1.87 16.98 12.56
N ILE A 200 -1.65 16.17 11.52
CA ILE A 200 -0.31 15.74 11.10
C ILE A 200 0.54 16.96 10.68
N ALA A 201 -0.02 17.84 9.85
CA ALA A 201 0.69 19.03 9.38
C ALA A 201 1.06 19.99 10.54
N LEU A 202 0.13 20.21 11.49
CA LEU A 202 0.35 21.04 12.66
C LEU A 202 1.42 20.44 13.58
N GLY A 203 1.37 19.13 13.85
CA GLY A 203 2.37 18.44 14.65
C GLY A 203 3.76 18.45 14.01
N ALA A 204 3.85 18.31 12.67
CA ALA A 204 5.12 18.43 11.94
C ALA A 204 5.68 19.87 12.00
N VAL A 205 4.85 20.90 11.80
CA VAL A 205 5.25 22.31 11.95
C VAL A 205 5.71 22.60 13.37
N LEU A 206 4.97 22.14 14.38
CA LEU A 206 5.30 22.33 15.79
C LEU A 206 6.58 21.58 16.19
N SER A 207 6.79 20.37 15.69
CA SER A 207 8.02 19.62 15.90
C SER A 207 9.24 20.29 15.29
N THR A 208 9.07 20.89 14.10
CA THR A 208 10.12 21.69 13.46
C THR A 208 10.44 22.94 14.29
N LEU A 209 9.40 23.66 14.75
CA LEU A 209 9.55 24.86 15.57
C LEU A 209 10.26 24.55 16.90
N LEU A 210 9.88 23.46 17.58
CA LEU A 210 10.51 23.01 18.83
C LEU A 210 11.97 22.60 18.62
N ALA A 211 12.31 21.97 17.48
CA ALA A 211 13.68 21.61 17.14
C ALA A 211 14.57 22.84 16.85
N GLU A 212 14.05 23.84 16.14
CA GLU A 212 14.78 25.08 15.82
C GLU A 212 15.06 25.94 17.07
N LEU A 213 14.08 26.02 17.98
CA LEU A 213 14.13 26.80 19.22
C LEU A 213 14.75 26.06 20.42
N ALA A 214 15.14 24.78 20.28
CA ALA A 214 15.70 24.03 21.41
C ALA A 214 17.07 24.56 21.85
N ASP A 215 17.22 24.77 23.17
CA ASP A 215 18.49 25.10 23.79
C ASP A 215 19.51 23.98 23.56
N GLY A 216 20.65 24.32 22.94
CA GLY A 216 21.68 23.36 22.57
C GLY A 216 21.49 22.64 21.23
N ALA A 217 20.44 22.95 20.45
CA ALA A 217 20.24 22.37 19.12
C ALA A 217 21.46 22.57 18.20
N THR A 218 21.94 21.47 17.62
CA THR A 218 23.11 21.47 16.73
C THR A 218 22.79 22.09 15.36
N LEU A 219 23.84 22.37 14.58
CA LEU A 219 23.65 22.76 13.17
C LEU A 219 23.03 21.61 12.36
N GLY A 220 23.37 20.35 12.67
CA GLY A 220 22.69 19.17 12.14
C GLY A 220 21.18 19.19 12.42
N ASP A 221 20.76 19.36 13.68
CA ASP A 221 19.34 19.36 14.08
C ASP A 221 18.52 20.42 13.32
N ARG A 222 19.03 21.65 13.27
CA ARG A 222 18.38 22.77 12.58
C ARG A 222 18.30 22.58 11.07
N LEU A 223 19.33 22.02 10.43
CA LEU A 223 19.27 21.68 9.01
C LEU A 223 18.40 20.45 8.71
N LEU A 224 18.18 19.57 9.70
CA LEU A 224 17.48 18.30 9.55
C LEU A 224 15.97 18.41 9.80
N ALA A 225 15.55 19.24 10.75
CA ALA A 225 14.14 19.52 11.05
C ALA A 225 13.29 19.93 9.81
N PRO A 226 13.71 20.89 8.95
CA PRO A 226 12.94 21.25 7.75
C PRO A 226 12.89 20.12 6.70
N VAL A 227 13.83 19.16 6.71
CA VAL A 227 13.79 17.98 5.81
C VAL A 227 12.62 17.07 6.19
N TRP A 228 12.39 16.88 7.48
CA TRP A 228 11.24 16.11 7.99
C TRP A 228 9.93 16.88 7.86
N LEU A 229 9.94 18.21 8.00
CA LEU A 229 8.78 19.04 7.67
C LEU A 229 8.33 18.84 6.21
N VAL A 230 9.27 18.90 5.27
CA VAL A 230 9.01 18.67 3.83
C VAL A 230 8.49 17.25 3.59
N LEU A 231 9.01 16.24 4.31
CA LEU A 231 8.50 14.86 4.21
C LEU A 231 7.05 14.75 4.71
N SER A 232 6.75 15.19 5.93
CA SER A 232 5.41 15.07 6.52
C SER A 232 4.37 15.91 5.77
N LEU A 233 4.67 17.17 5.42
CA LEU A 233 3.77 17.99 4.61
C LEU A 233 3.61 17.46 3.19
N GLY A 234 4.67 16.94 2.57
CA GLY A 234 4.61 16.30 1.26
C GLY A 234 3.74 15.04 1.25
N LEU A 235 3.85 14.20 2.28
CA LEU A 235 3.00 13.02 2.48
C LEU A 235 1.53 13.41 2.69
N VAL A 236 1.25 14.37 3.57
CA VAL A 236 -0.10 14.90 3.77
C VAL A 236 -0.67 15.47 2.46
N TRP A 237 0.10 16.26 1.72
CA TRP A 237 -0.35 16.87 0.46
C TRP A 237 -0.65 15.84 -0.63
N LEU A 238 0.26 14.87 -0.84
CA LEU A 238 0.13 13.84 -1.85
C LEU A 238 -0.99 12.85 -1.54
N LEU A 239 -1.10 12.38 -0.29
CA LEU A 239 -2.00 11.30 0.11
C LEU A 239 -3.35 11.84 0.62
N VAL A 240 -3.32 12.62 1.70
CA VAL A 240 -4.54 13.13 2.36
C VAL A 240 -5.18 14.23 1.51
N GLY A 241 -4.39 15.24 1.12
CA GLY A 241 -4.83 16.34 0.27
C GLY A 241 -5.26 15.87 -1.12
N GLY A 242 -4.63 14.84 -1.68
CA GLY A 242 -5.12 14.17 -2.90
C GLY A 242 -6.51 13.55 -2.70
N THR A 243 -6.67 12.73 -1.66
CA THR A 243 -7.96 12.07 -1.34
C THR A 243 -9.10 13.08 -1.09
N VAL A 244 -8.82 14.16 -0.35
CA VAL A 244 -9.79 15.24 -0.09
C VAL A 244 -10.22 15.96 -1.37
N ARG A 245 -9.41 15.91 -2.44
CA ARG A 245 -9.67 16.44 -3.80
C ARG A 245 -10.26 15.40 -4.79
N HIS A 246 -10.87 14.31 -4.32
CA HIS A 246 -11.39 13.19 -5.14
C HIS A 246 -10.34 12.34 -5.87
N ASP A 247 -9.03 12.52 -5.64
CA ASP A 247 -8.02 11.73 -6.36
C ASP A 247 -8.01 10.27 -5.89
N ARG A 248 -8.76 9.40 -6.59
CA ARG A 248 -8.88 7.95 -6.31
C ARG A 248 -7.49 7.28 -6.19
N PRO A 249 -6.50 7.55 -7.08
CA PRO A 249 -5.09 7.20 -6.89
C PRO A 249 -4.52 7.50 -5.50
N SER A 250 -4.59 8.75 -5.03
CA SER A 250 -4.11 9.11 -3.69
C SER A 250 -4.84 8.39 -2.56
N ARG A 251 -6.15 8.15 -2.71
CA ARG A 251 -6.93 7.37 -1.74
C ARG A 251 -6.44 5.93 -1.63
N LEU A 252 -6.20 5.29 -2.78
CA LEU A 252 -5.73 3.89 -2.84
C LEU A 252 -4.29 3.75 -2.32
N VAL A 253 -3.38 4.68 -2.66
CA VAL A 253 -2.02 4.68 -2.09
C VAL A 253 -2.05 4.98 -0.59
N LEU A 254 -2.88 5.91 -0.11
CA LEU A 254 -3.02 6.20 1.32
C LEU A 254 -3.51 4.97 2.11
N VAL A 255 -4.55 4.28 1.60
CA VAL A 255 -5.06 3.05 2.22
C VAL A 255 -3.98 1.96 2.24
N ALA A 256 -3.29 1.74 1.12
CA ALA A 256 -2.24 0.72 1.04
C ALA A 256 -1.03 1.02 1.95
N VAL A 257 -0.55 2.27 1.97
CA VAL A 257 0.53 2.71 2.87
C VAL A 257 0.11 2.58 4.32
N GLY A 258 -1.12 2.96 4.69
CA GLY A 258 -1.62 2.82 6.06
C GLY A 258 -1.80 1.38 6.52
N ILE A 259 -2.17 0.46 5.62
CA ILE A 259 -2.20 -0.98 5.91
C ILE A 259 -0.78 -1.51 6.16
N VAL A 260 0.19 -1.17 5.31
CA VAL A 260 1.58 -1.62 5.52
C VAL A 260 2.19 -0.98 6.76
N LEU A 261 1.89 0.29 7.07
CA LEU A 261 2.27 0.91 8.34
C LEU A 261 1.63 0.19 9.54
N ALA A 262 0.33 -0.11 9.50
CA ALA A 262 -0.33 -0.84 10.57
C ALA A 262 0.27 -2.24 10.80
N LEU A 263 0.74 -2.91 9.74
CA LEU A 263 1.50 -4.17 9.86
C LEU A 263 2.90 -3.93 10.45
N LEU A 264 3.64 -2.96 9.91
CA LEU A 264 4.97 -2.59 10.41
C LEU A 264 4.91 -2.25 11.91
N PHE A 265 3.91 -1.50 12.37
CA PHE A 265 3.72 -1.11 13.78
C PHE A 265 3.72 -2.31 14.76
N VAL A 266 3.28 -3.49 14.30
CA VAL A 266 3.25 -4.73 15.09
C VAL A 266 4.62 -5.44 15.09
N PHE A 267 5.38 -5.33 14.00
CA PHE A 267 6.73 -5.90 13.89
C PHE A 267 7.84 -4.95 14.39
N THR A 268 7.60 -3.64 14.43
CA THR A 268 8.55 -2.59 14.84
C THR A 268 8.35 -2.11 16.28
N SER A 269 7.60 -2.83 17.11
CA SER A 269 7.36 -2.49 18.54
C SER A 269 8.32 -3.18 19.51
N GLY A 270 9.20 -4.06 19.03
CA GLY A 270 10.33 -4.58 19.80
C GLY A 270 11.51 -3.61 19.80
N GLY A 271 12.26 -3.54 20.92
CA GLY A 271 13.29 -2.52 21.19
C GLY A 271 14.54 -2.48 20.29
N ALA A 272 14.52 -3.11 19.11
CA ALA A 272 15.51 -2.93 18.05
C ALA A 272 15.02 -1.96 16.94
N LEU A 273 13.76 -1.51 17.01
CA LEU A 273 13.07 -0.74 15.97
C LEU A 273 12.28 0.40 16.63
N THR A 274 12.37 1.62 16.09
CA THR A 274 11.81 2.82 16.73
C THR A 274 10.33 3.03 16.43
N GLY A 275 9.47 2.32 17.18
CA GLY A 275 8.00 2.44 17.13
C GLY A 275 7.41 3.67 17.83
N MET A 276 8.09 4.82 17.80
CA MET A 276 7.65 6.07 18.45
C MET A 276 8.02 7.30 17.60
N GLU A 277 7.17 8.32 17.66
CA GLU A 277 7.43 9.70 17.17
C GLU A 277 7.19 10.69 18.31
N SER A 278 7.75 11.89 18.27
CA SER A 278 7.43 12.98 19.21
C SER A 278 7.53 14.34 18.54
N MET A 279 6.73 15.29 19.00
CA MET A 279 6.89 16.68 18.62
C MET A 279 8.13 17.30 19.27
N GLN A 280 8.54 16.84 20.46
CA GLN A 280 9.66 17.42 21.19
C GLN A 280 11.01 16.80 20.75
N PRO A 281 12.04 17.60 20.42
CA PRO A 281 13.35 17.10 20.00
C PRO A 281 14.06 16.34 21.15
N GLY A 282 14.94 15.41 20.79
CA GLY A 282 15.71 14.58 21.74
C GLY A 282 14.93 13.44 22.40
N VAL A 283 13.60 13.40 22.25
CA VAL A 283 12.73 12.31 22.73
C VAL A 283 12.87 11.06 21.86
N THR A 284 13.00 11.26 20.55
CA THR A 284 13.25 10.23 19.54
C THR A 284 14.24 10.75 18.51
N ASP A 285 15.13 9.88 18.01
CA ASP A 285 16.00 10.21 16.88
C ASP A 285 15.21 10.49 15.60
N PRO A 286 15.68 11.47 14.81
CA PRO A 286 15.53 12.92 15.03
C PRO A 286 14.06 13.39 15.17
N SER A 287 13.85 14.69 15.38
CA SER A 287 12.53 15.33 15.43
C SER A 287 11.66 15.01 14.21
N ARG A 288 10.67 14.14 14.42
CA ARG A 288 9.72 13.67 13.39
C ARG A 288 8.36 13.45 14.00
N PHE A 289 7.34 13.92 13.29
CA PHE A 289 5.94 13.62 13.59
C PHE A 289 5.14 13.46 12.30
N GLY A 290 4.33 12.41 12.23
CA GLY A 290 3.26 12.26 11.23
C GLY A 290 3.02 10.86 10.70
N LEU A 291 3.97 9.93 10.81
CA LEU A 291 3.78 8.56 10.34
C LEU A 291 2.89 7.76 11.30
N VAL A 292 2.94 8.01 12.61
CA VAL A 292 2.11 7.33 13.62
C VAL A 292 0.61 7.54 13.38
N LEU A 293 0.21 8.72 12.86
CA LEU A 293 -1.18 9.03 12.54
C LEU A 293 -1.60 8.68 11.10
N LEU A 294 -0.68 8.18 10.26
CA LEU A 294 -1.00 7.88 8.87
C LEU A 294 -1.92 6.65 8.69
N PRO A 295 -1.85 5.59 9.54
CA PRO A 295 -2.89 4.55 9.60
C PRO A 295 -4.28 5.06 9.98
N LEU A 296 -4.39 6.07 10.85
CA LEU A 296 -5.66 6.74 11.15
C LEU A 296 -6.20 7.45 9.90
N ALA A 297 -5.36 8.21 9.18
CA ALA A 297 -5.75 8.82 7.91
C ALA A 297 -6.20 7.78 6.87
N ALA A 298 -5.54 6.63 6.81
CA ALA A 298 -5.90 5.51 5.94
C ALA A 298 -7.22 4.84 6.34
N ALA A 299 -7.48 4.63 7.63
CA ALA A 299 -8.75 4.09 8.13
C ALA A 299 -9.93 4.98 7.73
N VAL A 300 -9.79 6.30 7.90
CA VAL A 300 -10.79 7.29 7.47
C VAL A 300 -10.93 7.31 5.93
N ALA A 301 -9.82 7.22 5.18
CA ALA A 301 -9.84 7.18 3.72
C ALA A 301 -10.45 5.88 3.12
N GLY A 302 -10.37 4.76 3.84
CA GLY A 302 -10.99 3.47 3.51
C GLY A 302 -12.51 3.39 3.82
N SER A 303 -13.07 4.46 4.39
CA SER A 303 -14.49 4.59 4.69
C SER A 303 -15.36 4.49 3.41
N PRO A 304 -16.49 3.76 3.44
CA PRO A 304 -17.52 3.80 2.40
C PRO A 304 -18.03 5.21 2.08
N ALA A 305 -18.04 6.11 3.06
CA ALA A 305 -18.40 7.52 2.85
C ALA A 305 -17.32 8.30 2.06
N VAL A 306 -16.05 7.90 2.13
CA VAL A 306 -14.92 8.55 1.41
C VAL A 306 -14.61 7.85 0.08
N ARG A 307 -15.02 6.59 -0.11
CA ARG A 307 -14.91 5.93 -1.41
C ARG A 307 -15.87 6.51 -2.45
N ARG A 308 -17.06 6.92 -2.01
CA ARG A 308 -18.13 7.50 -2.85
C ARG A 308 -17.64 8.77 -3.55
N ASP A 309 -17.85 8.78 -4.86
CA ASP A 309 -17.42 9.83 -5.77
C ASP A 309 -18.63 10.16 -6.66
N PRO A 310 -19.27 11.34 -6.53
CA PRO A 310 -20.56 11.60 -7.16
C PRO A 310 -20.48 11.55 -8.70
N ALA A 311 -19.36 11.98 -9.29
CA ALA A 311 -19.10 11.90 -10.72
C ALA A 311 -18.77 10.47 -11.23
N ALA A 312 -18.93 9.44 -10.38
CA ALA A 312 -18.69 8.04 -10.72
C ALA A 312 -19.98 7.23 -10.94
N ALA A 313 -21.13 7.72 -10.48
CA ALA A 313 -22.39 6.96 -10.51
C ALA A 313 -22.91 6.75 -11.94
N ASP A 314 -22.65 7.70 -12.83
CA ASP A 314 -23.22 7.78 -14.18
C ASP A 314 -22.26 7.31 -15.29
N ALA A 315 -21.11 6.74 -14.92
CA ALA A 315 -20.04 6.39 -15.85
C ALA A 315 -19.97 4.88 -16.10
N GLU A 316 -20.20 4.44 -17.34
CA GLU A 316 -19.86 3.08 -17.78
C GLU A 316 -18.33 2.88 -17.68
N GLU A 317 -17.88 2.09 -16.71
CA GLU A 317 -16.46 1.94 -16.40
C GLU A 317 -15.77 1.02 -17.41
N SER A 318 -15.29 1.59 -18.52
CA SER A 318 -14.53 0.87 -19.54
C SER A 318 -13.22 0.29 -18.98
N THR A 319 -12.78 -0.86 -19.52
CA THR A 319 -11.55 -1.56 -19.09
C THR A 319 -10.32 -0.65 -19.15
N GLU A 320 -10.23 0.20 -20.18
CA GLU A 320 -9.17 1.20 -20.32
C GLU A 320 -9.23 2.26 -19.22
N HIS A 321 -10.42 2.79 -18.88
CA HIS A 321 -10.55 3.76 -17.79
C HIS A 321 -10.13 3.16 -16.45
N ALA A 322 -10.58 1.93 -16.17
CA ALA A 322 -10.21 1.18 -14.99
C ALA A 322 -8.69 0.92 -14.93
N ALA A 323 -8.07 0.45 -16.02
CA ALA A 323 -6.62 0.28 -16.11
C ALA A 323 -5.87 1.61 -15.89
N GLY A 324 -6.37 2.70 -16.47
CA GLY A 324 -5.85 4.05 -16.29
C GLY A 324 -5.88 4.54 -14.84
N VAL A 325 -6.88 4.15 -14.02
CA VAL A 325 -6.88 4.43 -12.58
C VAL A 325 -5.68 3.75 -11.90
N TRP A 326 -5.41 2.48 -12.20
CA TRP A 326 -4.31 1.72 -11.59
C TRP A 326 -2.92 2.18 -12.05
N VAL A 327 -2.77 2.58 -13.32
CA VAL A 327 -1.55 3.25 -13.78
C VAL A 327 -1.32 4.57 -13.02
N ARG A 328 -2.39 5.34 -12.74
CA ARG A 328 -2.31 6.55 -11.89
C ARG A 328 -1.98 6.21 -10.42
N VAL A 329 -2.44 5.07 -9.88
CA VAL A 329 -2.01 4.55 -8.56
C VAL A 329 -0.50 4.29 -8.52
N ALA A 330 0.05 3.60 -9.52
CA ALA A 330 1.49 3.34 -9.62
C ALA A 330 2.30 4.64 -9.74
N ILE A 331 1.85 5.58 -10.59
CA ILE A 331 2.44 6.93 -10.69
C ILE A 331 2.45 7.64 -9.34
N ARG A 332 1.36 7.57 -8.56
CA ARG A 332 1.27 8.20 -7.24
C ARG A 332 2.16 7.49 -6.21
N ALA A 333 2.31 6.17 -6.26
CA ALA A 333 3.28 5.45 -5.44
C ALA A 333 4.71 5.91 -5.74
N PHE A 334 5.08 6.10 -7.02
CA PHE A 334 6.38 6.67 -7.38
C PHE A 334 6.56 8.14 -6.98
N ASP A 335 5.51 8.99 -7.02
CA ASP A 335 5.58 10.35 -6.46
C ASP A 335 6.01 10.31 -4.97
N VAL A 336 5.49 9.34 -4.20
CA VAL A 336 5.81 9.16 -2.79
C VAL A 336 7.19 8.53 -2.57
N ILE A 337 7.62 7.57 -3.40
CA ILE A 337 9.00 7.04 -3.36
C ILE A 337 10.02 8.15 -3.61
N VAL A 338 9.79 9.03 -4.61
CA VAL A 338 10.67 10.17 -4.89
C VAL A 338 10.77 11.11 -3.69
N LEU A 339 9.66 11.41 -3.01
CA LEU A 339 9.67 12.24 -1.81
C LEU A 339 10.47 11.59 -0.67
N LEU A 340 10.19 10.33 -0.34
CA LEU A 340 10.89 9.60 0.72
C LEU A 340 12.40 9.48 0.43
N ALA A 341 12.76 9.11 -0.79
CA ALA A 341 14.15 8.92 -1.19
C ALA A 341 14.93 10.24 -1.23
N ALA A 342 14.32 11.34 -1.69
CA ALA A 342 14.94 12.66 -1.69
C ALA A 342 15.13 13.22 -0.26
N CYS A 343 14.11 13.14 0.61
CA CYS A 343 14.25 13.53 2.02
C CYS A 343 15.24 12.64 2.77
N SER A 344 15.25 11.33 2.52
CA SER A 344 16.19 10.39 3.15
C SER A 344 17.65 10.64 2.72
N ALA A 345 17.87 10.98 1.45
CA ALA A 345 19.18 11.41 0.94
C ALA A 345 19.62 12.77 1.50
N LEU A 346 18.72 13.76 1.56
CA LEU A 346 19.03 15.08 2.11
C LEU A 346 19.32 15.02 3.61
N ALA A 347 18.59 14.20 4.37
CA ALA A 347 18.89 13.92 5.76
C ALA A 347 20.28 13.28 5.95
N ALA A 348 20.65 12.33 5.09
CA ALA A 348 21.98 11.72 5.09
C ALA A 348 23.10 12.72 4.75
N LEU A 349 22.85 13.67 3.84
CA LEU A 349 23.77 14.75 3.52
C LEU A 349 23.97 15.71 4.71
N VAL A 350 22.90 16.09 5.39
CA VAL A 350 22.98 16.94 6.61
C VAL A 350 23.76 16.22 7.72
N GLN A 351 23.47 14.94 7.97
CA GLN A 351 24.20 14.12 8.95
C GLN A 351 25.67 13.90 8.57
N LEU A 352 26.02 13.92 7.27
CA LEU A 352 27.40 13.84 6.81
C LEU A 352 28.18 15.18 6.94
N ILE A 353 27.47 16.29 7.14
CA ILE A 353 28.07 17.61 7.40
C ILE A 353 28.31 17.82 8.91
N ASP A 354 27.51 17.21 9.78
CA ASP A 354 27.66 17.37 11.23
C ASP A 354 28.82 16.51 11.80
N PRO A 355 29.83 17.11 12.44
CA PRO A 355 30.99 16.39 12.97
C PRO A 355 30.63 15.39 14.08
N GLY A 356 29.52 15.59 14.80
CA GLY A 356 29.03 14.65 15.82
C GLY A 356 28.62 13.31 15.21
N PHE A 357 27.98 13.33 14.04
CA PHE A 357 27.60 12.11 13.32
C PHE A 357 28.80 11.41 12.67
N ILE A 358 29.77 12.15 12.12
CA ILE A 358 31.00 11.55 11.54
C ILE A 358 31.77 10.76 12.61
N GLY A 359 31.89 11.31 13.83
CA GLY A 359 32.60 10.68 14.95
C GLY A 359 32.05 9.33 15.42
N SER A 360 30.80 8.99 15.07
CA SER A 360 30.16 7.71 15.42
C SER A 360 30.66 6.51 14.59
N GLY A 361 31.42 6.74 13.51
CA GLY A 361 31.76 5.71 12.52
C GLY A 361 30.68 5.48 11.45
N ALA A 362 29.51 6.09 11.57
CA ALA A 362 28.40 5.98 10.61
C ALA A 362 28.67 6.59 9.22
N GLY A 363 29.80 7.27 8.99
CA GLY A 363 30.08 7.98 7.73
C GLY A 363 29.89 7.13 6.46
N VAL A 364 30.24 5.85 6.49
CA VAL A 364 30.06 4.93 5.34
C VAL A 364 28.57 4.65 5.07
N THR A 365 27.76 4.45 6.12
CA THR A 365 26.32 4.16 5.95
C THR A 365 25.53 5.41 5.60
N LEU A 366 25.96 6.59 6.06
CA LEU A 366 25.45 7.89 5.62
C LEU A 366 25.74 8.14 4.13
N VAL A 367 26.98 7.91 3.68
CA VAL A 367 27.34 8.02 2.25
C VAL A 367 26.55 7.02 1.40
N LEU A 368 26.39 5.77 1.85
CA LEU A 368 25.58 4.77 1.15
C LEU A 368 24.09 5.20 1.08
N ARG A 369 23.52 5.68 2.18
CA ARG A 369 22.14 6.18 2.28
C ARG A 369 21.91 7.37 1.34
N LEU A 370 22.86 8.30 1.27
CA LEU A 370 22.86 9.43 0.34
C LEU A 370 22.86 8.94 -1.12
N VAL A 371 23.82 8.09 -1.50
CA VAL A 371 23.97 7.61 -2.89
C VAL A 371 22.77 6.76 -3.32
N LEU A 372 22.35 5.78 -2.52
CA LEU A 372 21.21 4.92 -2.86
C LEU A 372 19.89 5.70 -2.83
N GLY A 373 19.71 6.66 -1.92
CA GLY A 373 18.55 7.55 -1.91
C GLY A 373 18.44 8.38 -3.19
N VAL A 374 19.54 8.98 -3.66
CA VAL A 374 19.57 9.70 -4.95
C VAL A 374 19.27 8.76 -6.13
N VAL A 375 19.84 7.55 -6.15
CA VAL A 375 19.60 6.56 -7.21
C VAL A 375 18.14 6.09 -7.22
N VAL A 376 17.56 5.76 -6.07
CA VAL A 376 16.14 5.36 -5.94
C VAL A 376 15.21 6.50 -6.35
N ALA A 377 15.50 7.75 -5.95
CA ALA A 377 14.74 8.92 -6.40
C ALA A 377 14.79 9.08 -7.94
N GLY A 378 15.97 8.91 -8.55
CA GLY A 378 16.14 8.95 -10.01
C GLY A 378 15.36 7.85 -10.74
N ILE A 379 15.45 6.61 -10.26
CA ILE A 379 14.75 5.44 -10.82
C ILE A 379 13.22 5.61 -10.70
N ALA A 380 12.71 6.02 -9.54
CA ALA A 380 11.30 6.26 -9.33
C ALA A 380 10.78 7.44 -10.17
N TRP A 381 11.55 8.52 -10.30
CA TRP A 381 11.22 9.65 -11.18
C TRP A 381 11.18 9.23 -12.66
N PHE A 382 12.10 8.38 -13.11
CA PHE A 382 12.11 7.83 -14.46
C PHE A 382 10.88 6.95 -14.73
N ALA A 383 10.57 6.00 -13.85
CA ALA A 383 9.39 5.14 -13.95
C ALA A 383 8.09 5.96 -14.04
N ARG A 384 7.93 6.91 -13.12
CA ARG A 384 6.85 7.90 -13.09
C ARG A 384 6.76 8.74 -14.36
N ARG A 385 7.89 9.11 -14.97
CA ARG A 385 7.95 9.86 -16.23
C ARG A 385 7.59 8.97 -17.43
N SER A 386 7.97 7.70 -17.39
CA SER A 386 7.68 6.71 -18.43
C SER A 386 6.16 6.46 -18.51
N LEU A 387 5.53 6.06 -17.40
CA LEU A 387 4.07 5.87 -17.31
C LEU A 387 3.25 7.13 -17.65
N LYS A 388 3.78 8.33 -17.40
CA LYS A 388 3.14 9.61 -17.78
C LYS A 388 3.32 9.98 -19.25
N ARG A 389 4.25 9.36 -19.98
CA ARG A 389 4.45 9.59 -21.42
C ARG A 389 3.58 8.63 -22.23
N ASP A 390 3.61 7.36 -21.88
CA ASP A 390 2.78 6.30 -22.46
C ASP A 390 2.73 5.11 -21.47
N PRO A 391 1.53 4.69 -21.01
CA PRO A 391 1.39 3.49 -20.19
C PRO A 391 1.82 2.19 -20.87
N ASN A 392 1.65 2.06 -22.19
CA ASN A 392 1.81 0.80 -22.92
C ASN A 392 3.28 0.43 -23.14
N THR A 393 4.14 1.40 -23.48
CA THR A 393 5.61 1.25 -23.41
C THR A 393 6.15 1.35 -21.98
N GLY A 394 5.53 2.17 -21.12
CA GLY A 394 6.04 2.49 -19.78
C GLY A 394 5.83 1.41 -18.71
N HIS A 395 4.96 0.43 -18.95
CA HIS A 395 4.64 -0.64 -18.00
C HIS A 395 5.87 -1.44 -17.54
N VAL A 396 6.58 -2.08 -18.47
CA VAL A 396 7.75 -2.94 -18.18
C VAL A 396 8.87 -2.20 -17.45
N PRO A 397 9.37 -1.02 -17.91
CA PRO A 397 10.41 -0.31 -17.18
C PRO A 397 9.93 0.21 -15.82
N ALA A 398 8.63 0.47 -15.63
CA ALA A 398 8.10 0.85 -14.32
C ALA A 398 8.04 -0.33 -13.33
N VAL A 399 7.64 -1.53 -13.77
CA VAL A 399 7.69 -2.74 -12.93
C VAL A 399 9.15 -3.06 -12.56
N GLY A 400 10.07 -3.04 -13.53
CA GLY A 400 11.50 -3.24 -13.27
C GLY A 400 12.08 -2.20 -12.30
N ALA A 401 11.72 -0.92 -12.48
CA ALA A 401 12.12 0.16 -11.58
C ALA A 401 11.56 0.01 -10.16
N ALA A 402 10.34 -0.51 -9.99
CA ALA A 402 9.79 -0.84 -8.67
C ALA A 402 10.62 -1.94 -8.00
N CYS A 403 10.90 -3.04 -8.70
CA CYS A 403 11.74 -4.13 -8.17
C CYS A 403 13.13 -3.64 -7.75
N VAL A 404 13.81 -2.84 -8.60
CA VAL A 404 15.13 -2.28 -8.29
C VAL A 404 15.07 -1.29 -7.13
N ALA A 405 14.05 -0.41 -7.08
CA ALA A 405 13.87 0.53 -5.97
C ALA A 405 13.69 -0.20 -4.62
N GLY A 406 12.93 -1.30 -4.59
CA GLY A 406 12.75 -2.11 -3.39
C GLY A 406 14.03 -2.83 -2.94
N VAL A 407 14.77 -3.42 -3.88
CA VAL A 407 16.08 -4.04 -3.56
C VAL A 407 17.08 -3.01 -3.03
N LEU A 408 17.19 -1.84 -3.67
CA LEU A 408 18.08 -0.77 -3.21
C LEU A 408 17.64 -0.21 -1.85
N GLY A 409 16.35 0.00 -1.63
CA GLY A 409 15.83 0.41 -0.33
C GLY A 409 16.11 -0.62 0.77
N LEU A 410 16.00 -1.91 0.46
CA LEU A 410 16.35 -2.99 1.40
C LEU A 410 17.85 -3.00 1.73
N VAL A 411 18.72 -2.72 0.75
CA VAL A 411 20.16 -2.54 0.99
C VAL A 411 20.43 -1.34 1.91
N VAL A 412 19.71 -0.22 1.76
CA VAL A 412 19.80 0.91 2.71
C VAL A 412 19.39 0.46 4.12
N VAL A 413 18.23 -0.20 4.27
CA VAL A 413 17.71 -0.68 5.57
C VAL A 413 18.71 -1.62 6.26
N ILE A 414 19.25 -2.60 5.54
CA ILE A 414 20.25 -3.54 6.07
C ILE A 414 21.52 -2.79 6.48
N ALA A 415 22.05 -1.91 5.64
CA ALA A 415 23.26 -1.15 5.94
C ALA A 415 23.08 -0.23 7.15
N THR A 416 21.93 0.44 7.31
CA THR A 416 21.67 1.28 8.49
C THR A 416 21.50 0.45 9.76
N SER A 417 20.86 -0.72 9.68
CA SER A 417 20.66 -1.59 10.85
C SER A 417 21.98 -2.08 11.48
N GLY A 418 23.02 -2.30 10.67
CA GLY A 418 24.33 -2.73 11.12
C GLY A 418 25.17 -1.64 11.83
N ALA A 419 24.76 -0.38 11.74
CA ALA A 419 25.52 0.78 12.23
C ALA A 419 24.87 1.47 13.44
N SER A 420 24.01 0.77 14.20
CA SER A 420 23.28 1.28 15.37
C SER A 420 22.36 2.51 15.16
N LEU A 421 22.23 3.02 13.93
CA LEU A 421 21.34 4.13 13.53
C LEU A 421 19.82 3.80 13.60
N GLY A 422 19.45 2.65 14.17
CA GLY A 422 18.12 2.07 14.07
C GLY A 422 17.70 1.73 12.63
N VAL A 423 16.43 1.34 12.47
CA VAL A 423 15.76 1.26 11.16
C VAL A 423 14.53 2.16 11.21
N ASN A 424 14.53 3.19 10.38
CA ASN A 424 13.43 4.15 10.35
C ASN A 424 12.23 3.57 9.60
N LEU A 425 11.03 3.83 10.11
CA LEU A 425 9.75 3.48 9.49
C LEU A 425 9.62 3.98 8.04
N GLY A 426 10.18 5.16 7.74
CA GLY A 426 10.24 5.71 6.37
C GLY A 426 11.14 4.92 5.42
N ASP A 427 12.24 4.34 5.91
CA ASP A 427 13.13 3.52 5.07
C ASP A 427 12.46 2.17 4.76
N LEU A 428 11.72 1.58 5.70
CA LEU A 428 10.88 0.39 5.49
C LEU A 428 9.74 0.65 4.50
N LEU A 429 9.11 1.83 4.52
CA LEU A 429 8.13 2.23 3.51
C LEU A 429 8.73 2.34 2.09
N MET A 430 9.94 2.88 1.99
CA MET A 430 10.66 3.02 0.72
C MET A 430 11.14 1.67 0.18
N ALA A 431 11.61 0.78 1.05
CA ALA A 431 12.16 -0.53 0.70
C ALA A 431 11.08 -1.57 0.35
N LEU A 432 10.02 -1.65 1.16
CA LEU A 432 9.05 -2.75 1.07
C LEU A 432 7.69 -2.27 0.56
N ALA A 433 7.10 -1.26 1.21
CA ALA A 433 5.70 -0.91 1.01
C ALA A 433 5.40 -0.35 -0.39
N LEU A 434 6.03 0.78 -0.73
CA LEU A 434 5.71 1.53 -1.94
C LEU A 434 6.12 0.80 -3.24
N PRO A 435 7.27 0.10 -3.30
CA PRO A 435 7.60 -0.76 -4.44
C PRO A 435 6.57 -1.85 -4.69
N ILE A 436 6.09 -2.54 -3.64
CA ILE A 436 5.05 -3.56 -3.77
C ILE A 436 3.73 -2.94 -4.21
N VAL A 437 3.36 -1.76 -3.71
CA VAL A 437 2.15 -1.03 -4.16
C VAL A 437 2.26 -0.62 -5.64
N ALA A 438 3.42 -0.13 -6.09
CA ALA A 438 3.64 0.26 -7.48
C ALA A 438 3.60 -0.95 -8.44
N ALA A 439 4.30 -2.04 -8.10
CA ALA A 439 4.32 -3.25 -8.92
C ALA A 439 2.95 -3.96 -8.93
N SER A 440 2.31 -4.11 -7.77
CA SER A 440 0.99 -4.77 -7.67
C SER A 440 -0.08 -4.00 -8.45
N ALA A 441 -0.11 -2.67 -8.39
CA ALA A 441 -1.02 -1.86 -9.19
C ALA A 441 -0.86 -2.08 -10.71
N LEU A 442 0.34 -2.43 -11.18
CA LEU A 442 0.62 -2.70 -12.60
C LEU A 442 0.40 -4.17 -13.02
N MET A 443 0.17 -5.11 -12.09
CA MET A 443 0.15 -6.56 -12.39
C MET A 443 -1.07 -7.32 -11.86
N VAL A 444 -1.65 -6.89 -10.73
CA VAL A 444 -2.68 -7.62 -9.97
C VAL A 444 -4.14 -7.25 -10.36
N PRO A 445 -4.50 -6.01 -10.75
CA PRO A 445 -5.86 -5.71 -11.19
C PRO A 445 -6.26 -6.45 -12.48
N LYS A 446 -7.49 -6.98 -12.52
CA LYS A 446 -8.05 -7.68 -13.68
C LYS A 446 -8.06 -6.79 -14.93
N ALA A 447 -8.60 -5.57 -14.82
CA ALA A 447 -8.64 -4.60 -15.92
C ALA A 447 -7.26 -4.25 -16.48
N VAL A 448 -6.21 -4.20 -15.64
CA VAL A 448 -4.84 -3.91 -16.08
C VAL A 448 -4.27 -5.06 -16.90
N ARG A 449 -4.50 -6.32 -16.49
CA ARG A 449 -4.12 -7.48 -17.30
C ARG A 449 -4.86 -7.51 -18.63
N GLU A 450 -6.17 -7.31 -18.61
CA GLU A 450 -7.01 -7.36 -19.81
C GLU A 450 -6.68 -6.22 -20.79
N HIS A 451 -6.41 -5.01 -20.29
CA HIS A 451 -5.91 -3.88 -21.09
C HIS A 451 -4.58 -4.22 -21.77
N PHE A 452 -3.56 -4.66 -21.04
CA PHE A 452 -2.25 -4.95 -21.64
C PHE A 452 -2.19 -6.27 -22.44
N GLN A 453 -3.14 -7.19 -22.24
CA GLN A 453 -3.37 -8.33 -23.13
C GLN A 453 -3.98 -7.91 -24.47
N THR A 454 -4.81 -6.86 -24.47
CA THR A 454 -5.53 -6.40 -25.67
C THR A 454 -4.72 -5.36 -26.47
N ALA A 455 -4.13 -4.38 -25.77
CA ALA A 455 -3.31 -3.31 -26.37
C ALA A 455 -1.84 -3.69 -26.61
N GLY A 456 -1.41 -4.84 -26.08
CA GLY A 456 -0.02 -5.29 -26.13
C GLY A 456 0.89 -4.61 -25.10
N ILE A 457 2.00 -5.27 -24.79
CA ILE A 457 3.05 -4.75 -23.90
C ILE A 457 4.19 -4.21 -24.77
N GLY A 458 4.43 -2.90 -24.71
CA GLY A 458 5.47 -2.23 -25.51
C GLY A 458 4.98 -1.19 -26.52
N GLY A 459 3.68 -0.88 -26.54
CA GLY A 459 3.08 0.06 -27.52
C GLY A 459 2.99 -0.55 -28.93
N GLU A 460 2.74 0.30 -29.94
CA GLU A 460 2.74 -0.13 -31.34
C GLU A 460 4.09 -0.73 -31.74
N VAL A 461 4.04 -1.88 -32.42
CA VAL A 461 5.23 -2.68 -32.78
C VAL A 461 6.15 -1.92 -33.75
N ASP A 462 5.58 -1.02 -34.57
CA ASP A 462 6.29 -0.18 -35.55
C ASP A 462 6.99 1.06 -34.95
N ALA A 463 6.99 1.23 -33.62
CA ALA A 463 7.73 2.32 -32.97
C ALA A 463 9.25 2.07 -33.05
N ASP A 464 9.87 2.40 -34.19
CA ASP A 464 11.28 2.16 -34.54
C ASP A 464 12.26 2.64 -33.47
N ARG A 465 12.72 1.71 -32.64
CA ARG A 465 13.70 1.95 -31.56
C ARG A 465 15.14 1.92 -32.06
N SER A 466 15.40 1.56 -33.32
CA SER A 466 16.77 1.56 -33.87
C SER A 466 17.36 2.97 -33.89
N GLN A 467 16.52 3.99 -34.07
CA GLN A 467 16.90 5.41 -34.05
C GLN A 467 17.50 5.88 -32.71
N ALA A 468 17.32 5.14 -31.62
CA ALA A 468 18.01 5.40 -30.35
C ALA A 468 19.52 5.06 -30.40
N TYR A 469 19.94 4.23 -31.36
CA TYR A 469 21.31 3.78 -31.57
C TYR A 469 21.91 4.25 -32.91
N VAL A 470 21.08 4.76 -33.85
CA VAL A 470 21.55 5.43 -35.07
C VAL A 470 22.00 6.86 -34.73
N TRP A 471 23.29 7.15 -34.95
CA TRP A 471 23.83 8.49 -34.75
C TRP A 471 23.07 9.52 -35.60
N SER A 472 22.49 10.50 -34.93
CA SER A 472 21.74 11.60 -35.54
C SER A 472 22.29 12.93 -34.98
N PRO A 473 22.45 13.97 -35.81
CA PRO A 473 22.92 15.27 -35.33
C PRO A 473 21.92 15.84 -34.30
N PRO A 474 22.40 16.55 -33.25
CA PRO A 474 21.52 17.17 -32.27
C PRO A 474 20.54 18.15 -32.94
N ARG A 475 19.24 17.93 -32.79
CA ARG A 475 18.23 18.85 -33.34
C ARG A 475 18.43 20.25 -32.75
N PRO A 476 18.39 21.33 -33.55
CA PRO A 476 18.59 22.68 -33.06
C PRO A 476 17.52 23.04 -32.03
N LYS A 477 17.92 23.79 -30.99
CA LYS A 477 17.12 24.05 -29.78
C LYS A 477 16.06 25.13 -30.02
N GLY A 478 15.13 24.85 -30.93
CA GLY A 478 14.01 25.71 -31.31
C GLY A 478 12.88 24.94 -32.00
N ASP A 479 13.21 23.88 -32.75
CA ASP A 479 12.25 23.09 -33.51
C ASP A 479 11.37 22.23 -32.59
N LYS A 480 10.21 22.77 -32.21
CA LYS A 480 9.04 21.91 -31.97
C LYS A 480 8.78 21.14 -33.26
N ALA A 481 8.68 19.81 -33.18
CA ALA A 481 8.27 19.02 -34.33
C ALA A 481 6.94 19.57 -34.86
N ALA A 482 6.87 19.81 -36.18
CA ALA A 482 5.61 20.09 -36.83
C ALA A 482 4.62 18.94 -36.50
N PRO A 483 3.33 19.22 -36.29
CA PRO A 483 2.35 18.16 -36.11
C PRO A 483 2.43 17.22 -37.31
N VAL A 484 2.40 15.92 -37.07
CA VAL A 484 2.41 14.92 -38.14
C VAL A 484 1.17 15.14 -38.98
N ALA A 485 1.35 15.69 -40.19
CA ALA A 485 0.33 15.66 -41.20
C ALA A 485 0.09 14.19 -41.54
N LEU A 486 -1.10 13.68 -41.22
CA LEU A 486 -1.55 12.39 -41.73
C LEU A 486 -1.48 12.46 -43.26
N PRO A 487 -1.01 11.39 -43.94
CA PRO A 487 -0.97 11.40 -45.40
C PRO A 487 -2.38 11.59 -45.94
N GLU A 488 -2.59 12.63 -46.76
CA GLU A 488 -3.85 12.86 -47.47
C GLU A 488 -4.01 11.79 -48.55
N GLU A 489 -4.56 10.63 -48.18
CA GLU A 489 -5.04 9.65 -49.15
C GLU A 489 -6.24 10.27 -49.90
N PRO A 490 -6.20 10.42 -51.22
CA PRO A 490 -7.21 11.17 -51.96
C PRO A 490 -8.54 10.42 -51.96
N VAL A 491 -9.47 10.90 -51.13
CA VAL A 491 -10.83 10.37 -50.99
C VAL A 491 -11.52 10.31 -52.36
N ARG A 492 -11.70 9.09 -52.88
CA ARG A 492 -12.57 8.86 -54.03
C ARG A 492 -14.02 9.20 -53.61
N PRO A 493 -14.77 9.99 -54.39
CA PRO A 493 -16.16 10.28 -54.05
C PRO A 493 -16.98 8.98 -54.05
N ALA A 494 -17.66 8.71 -52.94
CA ALA A 494 -18.56 7.56 -52.83
C ALA A 494 -19.82 7.76 -53.70
N PRO A 495 -20.44 6.69 -54.24
CA PRO A 495 -21.66 6.82 -55.05
C PRO A 495 -22.84 7.38 -54.24
N GLU A 496 -23.61 8.29 -54.84
CA GLU A 496 -24.80 8.86 -54.20
C GLU A 496 -25.88 7.81 -53.92
N LEU A 497 -26.22 7.59 -52.65
CA LEU A 497 -27.48 6.93 -52.30
C LEU A 497 -28.65 7.88 -52.56
N ARG A 498 -29.53 7.49 -53.49
CA ARG A 498 -30.84 8.15 -53.67
C ARG A 498 -31.64 8.13 -52.36
N ARG A 499 -32.09 9.29 -51.90
CA ARG A 499 -33.09 9.39 -50.84
C ARG A 499 -34.46 8.90 -51.34
N PRO A 500 -35.25 8.17 -50.53
CA PRO A 500 -36.68 7.99 -50.77
C PRO A 500 -37.45 9.32 -50.74
N ALA A 501 -38.63 9.36 -51.36
CA ALA A 501 -39.48 10.56 -51.38
C ALA A 501 -40.34 10.68 -50.11
N GLU A 502 -40.49 11.92 -49.60
CA GLU A 502 -41.27 12.26 -48.41
C GLU A 502 -42.69 12.73 -48.78
N PRO A 503 -43.75 12.40 -48.01
CA PRO A 503 -45.13 12.63 -48.43
C PRO A 503 -45.59 14.09 -48.38
N ARG A 504 -46.31 14.46 -49.44
CA ARG A 504 -46.85 15.78 -49.78
C ARG A 504 -47.86 16.31 -48.73
N ARG A 505 -47.63 17.51 -48.19
CA ARG A 505 -48.71 18.37 -47.66
C ARG A 505 -48.96 19.54 -48.61
N VAL A 506 -50.23 19.93 -48.71
CA VAL A 506 -50.70 21.05 -49.53
C VAL A 506 -50.96 22.26 -48.63
N SER A 507 -50.53 23.44 -49.04
CA SER A 507 -51.02 24.72 -48.53
C SER A 507 -51.46 25.60 -49.70
N SER A 508 -52.65 26.18 -49.59
CA SER A 508 -53.28 26.99 -50.62
C SER A 508 -53.57 28.39 -50.10
N THR A 509 -53.34 29.41 -50.95
CA THR A 509 -53.91 30.78 -50.90
C THR A 509 -53.71 31.63 -49.62
N GLY A 510 -53.27 32.89 -49.67
CA GLY A 510 -52.71 33.67 -50.79
C GLY A 510 -52.81 35.20 -50.61
N ALA A 511 -52.07 35.92 -51.46
CA ALA A 511 -52.26 37.33 -51.87
C ALA A 511 -51.98 38.53 -50.90
N VAL A 512 -51.80 39.70 -51.56
CA VAL A 512 -51.88 41.11 -51.08
C VAL A 512 -50.64 41.80 -50.44
N ARG A 513 -49.87 42.47 -51.32
CA ARG A 513 -49.38 43.87 -51.28
C ARG A 513 -49.23 44.67 -49.95
N THR A 514 -47.98 45.09 -49.70
CA THR A 514 -47.49 46.48 -49.41
C THR A 514 -48.31 47.50 -48.60
N VAL A 515 -47.67 48.16 -47.60
CA VAL A 515 -47.36 49.62 -47.52
C VAL A 515 -46.60 49.93 -46.19
N ALA A 516 -46.03 51.13 -46.05
CA ALA A 516 -45.14 51.57 -44.95
C ALA A 516 -45.82 52.50 -43.90
N GLY A 517 -45.08 52.83 -42.81
CA GLY A 517 -45.45 53.77 -41.73
C GLY A 517 -45.58 53.07 -40.37
N ALA A 518 -44.92 53.41 -39.26
CA ALA A 518 -44.59 54.70 -38.60
C ALA A 518 -45.76 55.31 -37.79
N ALA A 519 -45.60 55.87 -36.57
CA ALA A 519 -44.50 55.82 -35.57
C ALA A 519 -44.94 56.46 -34.21
N ALA A 520 -44.27 56.10 -33.10
CA ALA A 520 -44.10 56.88 -31.85
C ALA A 520 -43.01 56.19 -30.98
N ALA A 521 -41.85 56.79 -30.66
CA ALA A 521 -41.53 57.93 -29.77
C ALA A 521 -41.64 57.57 -28.27
N GLN A 522 -40.70 57.88 -27.35
CA GLN A 522 -39.44 58.68 -27.31
C GLN A 522 -38.69 58.26 -25.99
N ARG A 523 -37.36 58.31 -25.69
CA ARG A 523 -36.05 58.91 -26.11
C ARG A 523 -34.91 57.91 -25.69
N GLY A 524 -33.59 58.09 -25.89
CA GLY A 524 -32.79 59.01 -26.73
C GLY A 524 -31.31 59.14 -26.25
N VAL A 525 -30.36 59.37 -27.19
CA VAL A 525 -28.99 59.97 -27.04
C VAL A 525 -27.94 59.19 -26.19
N VAL A 526 -26.82 58.56 -26.64
CA VAL A 526 -25.88 58.64 -27.83
C VAL A 526 -24.83 59.79 -27.70
N PRO A 527 -23.53 59.74 -28.11
CA PRO A 527 -22.73 58.84 -29.00
C PRO A 527 -21.49 58.16 -28.30
N VAL A 528 -20.61 57.30 -28.88
CA VAL A 528 -20.13 56.98 -30.27
C VAL A 528 -19.02 57.99 -30.72
N GLN A 529 -17.95 57.71 -31.51
CA GLN A 529 -17.65 56.75 -32.61
C GLN A 529 -16.15 56.29 -32.69
N THR A 530 -15.79 55.56 -33.76
CA THR A 530 -14.49 54.94 -34.16
C THR A 530 -13.70 55.73 -35.23
N ALA A 531 -12.38 55.46 -35.45
CA ALA A 531 -11.73 55.60 -36.77
C ALA A 531 -10.32 54.92 -36.94
N GLN A 532 -10.06 54.44 -38.16
CA GLN A 532 -8.76 54.17 -38.84
C GLN A 532 -9.04 54.37 -40.36
N PRO A 533 -8.07 54.67 -41.28
CA PRO A 533 -6.95 53.78 -41.66
C PRO A 533 -5.69 54.52 -42.23
N THR A 534 -4.84 53.80 -42.99
CA THR A 534 -3.71 54.24 -43.87
C THR A 534 -2.44 54.80 -43.19
N SER A 535 -1.27 54.93 -43.84
CA SER A 535 -0.47 54.09 -44.77
C SER A 535 0.80 54.91 -45.13
N GLY A 536 2.01 54.32 -45.15
CA GLY A 536 3.24 55.05 -45.50
C GLY A 536 4.52 54.21 -45.44
N GLU A 537 5.58 54.63 -46.12
CA GLU A 537 6.73 53.79 -46.49
C GLU A 537 8.07 54.12 -45.77
N VAL A 538 8.85 53.06 -45.52
CA VAL A 538 10.31 52.89 -45.74
C VAL A 538 11.22 54.14 -45.74
N SER A 539 12.24 54.18 -44.87
CA SER A 539 13.67 54.00 -45.26
C SER A 539 14.66 53.99 -44.07
N LEU A 540 15.94 53.71 -44.35
CA LEU A 540 17.05 53.60 -43.38
C LEU A 540 17.75 54.95 -43.12
N GLY A 541 18.39 55.09 -41.95
CA GLY A 541 19.28 56.21 -41.62
C GLY A 541 20.21 55.92 -40.43
N SER A 542 21.52 56.06 -40.62
CA SER A 542 22.58 55.73 -39.64
C SER A 542 23.22 56.97 -39.01
N MET A 543 23.75 56.88 -37.77
CA MET A 543 25.18 57.11 -37.42
C MET A 543 25.46 57.32 -35.91
N ARG A 544 26.58 56.73 -35.43
CA ARG A 544 27.67 57.27 -34.53
C ARG A 544 27.32 57.97 -33.18
N THR A 545 28.17 58.05 -32.13
CA THR A 545 29.51 57.50 -31.70
C THR A 545 29.57 57.59 -30.15
N VAL A 546 30.31 56.76 -29.39
CA VAL A 546 31.71 56.94 -28.87
C VAL A 546 31.94 58.33 -28.20
N GLU A 547 32.56 58.55 -27.03
CA GLU A 547 33.60 57.83 -26.24
C GLU A 547 33.10 57.41 -24.81
N GLU A 548 33.86 56.93 -23.80
CA GLU A 548 35.31 57.02 -23.47
C GLU A 548 35.82 55.81 -22.63
N MET A 549 37.10 55.43 -22.80
CA MET A 549 37.84 54.48 -21.94
C MET A 549 39.36 54.65 -22.11
N PRO A 550 40.16 54.64 -21.03
CA PRO A 550 41.40 53.84 -20.97
C PRO A 550 41.39 52.88 -19.75
N ALA A 551 41.87 51.63 -19.79
CA ALA A 551 43.18 51.09 -20.22
C ALA A 551 44.34 51.44 -19.25
N ALA A 552 45.37 50.61 -19.01
CA ALA A 552 45.84 49.37 -19.67
C ALA A 552 46.39 48.38 -18.59
N SER A 553 46.98 47.19 -18.82
CA SER A 553 47.63 46.60 -20.00
C SER A 553 47.58 45.05 -19.99
N GLY A 554 47.72 44.42 -21.17
CA GLY A 554 48.07 42.99 -21.32
C GLY A 554 49.59 42.76 -21.44
N PRO A 555 50.09 41.74 -22.19
CA PRO A 555 49.40 40.91 -23.18
C PRO A 555 49.68 39.38 -23.09
N VAL A 556 49.35 38.68 -24.19
CA VAL A 556 49.23 37.22 -24.41
C VAL A 556 50.53 36.46 -24.73
N ASP A 557 50.52 35.13 -24.50
CA ASP A 557 50.83 34.01 -25.42
C ASP A 557 51.04 32.70 -24.62
N ALA A 558 51.13 31.46 -25.14
CA ALA A 558 50.52 30.77 -26.28
C ALA A 558 50.73 29.23 -26.11
N THR A 559 49.99 28.40 -26.86
CA THR A 559 50.15 26.96 -27.18
C THR A 559 51.40 26.18 -26.69
N ALA A 560 51.23 25.06 -25.94
CA ALA A 560 52.01 23.79 -26.12
C ALA A 560 51.61 22.59 -25.19
N THR A 561 51.12 21.49 -25.82
CA THR A 561 51.64 20.10 -25.80
C THR A 561 52.24 19.42 -24.54
N MET A 562 51.70 18.26 -24.14
CA MET A 562 52.33 17.24 -23.25
C MET A 562 53.45 16.44 -23.97
N PRO A 563 54.42 15.87 -23.23
CA PRO A 563 54.64 14.40 -23.32
C PRO A 563 54.92 13.75 -21.92
N PRO A 564 55.54 12.55 -21.72
CA PRO A 564 54.76 11.40 -21.24
C PRO A 564 55.37 10.55 -20.08
N VAL A 565 54.72 9.40 -19.81
CA VAL A 565 54.85 8.47 -18.67
C VAL A 565 56.10 7.56 -18.70
N ARG A 566 56.67 7.25 -17.51
CA ARG A 566 57.23 5.96 -16.98
C ARG A 566 58.37 6.24 -15.97
N SER A 567 58.79 5.42 -15.00
CA SER A 567 58.36 4.22 -14.26
C SER A 567 59.64 3.67 -13.57
N GLY A 568 59.60 3.16 -12.33
CA GLY A 568 60.60 2.19 -11.85
C GLY A 568 61.34 2.45 -10.53
N ALA A 569 61.13 1.52 -9.57
CA ALA A 569 62.05 0.96 -8.57
C ALA A 569 62.87 1.83 -7.57
N THR A 570 62.94 1.34 -6.33
CA THR A 570 63.89 1.71 -5.26
C THR A 570 65.20 0.91 -5.37
N PRO A 571 66.26 1.27 -4.61
CA PRO A 571 66.60 0.40 -3.46
C PRO A 571 67.30 1.05 -2.21
N VAL A 572 67.02 0.45 -1.04
CA VAL A 572 67.99 0.10 0.06
C VAL A 572 68.55 1.15 1.06
N ALA A 573 68.22 0.90 2.35
CA ALA A 573 68.99 1.08 3.61
C ALA A 573 69.39 2.52 4.08
N ALA A 574 69.67 2.77 5.38
CA ALA A 574 69.97 1.84 6.48
C ALA A 574 69.41 2.28 7.87
N GLN A 575 69.51 1.37 8.85
CA GLN A 575 69.13 1.54 10.26
C GLN A 575 70.32 1.14 11.14
N PRO A 576 70.41 1.66 12.39
CA PRO A 576 70.71 0.73 13.48
C PRO A 576 70.01 1.04 14.83
N ALA A 577 69.79 -0.02 15.62
CA ALA A 577 69.81 -0.02 17.08
C ALA A 577 71.04 -0.86 17.54
N PRO A 578 71.39 -0.95 18.85
CA PRO A 578 70.85 -2.10 19.63
C PRO A 578 70.76 -1.93 21.17
N ASP A 579 69.94 -2.81 21.78
CA ASP A 579 70.05 -3.55 23.07
C ASP A 579 70.52 -2.86 24.39
N THR A 580 70.26 -3.36 25.61
CA THR A 580 69.92 -4.70 26.18
C THR A 580 68.99 -4.51 27.43
N GLN A 581 68.42 -5.44 28.22
CA GLN A 581 68.20 -6.91 28.34
C GLN A 581 67.00 -7.07 29.36
N ARG A 582 66.62 -8.15 30.10
CA ARG A 582 67.09 -9.52 30.42
C ARG A 582 65.94 -10.35 31.09
N THR A 583 65.88 -11.69 30.88
CA THR A 583 65.36 -12.77 31.81
C THR A 583 63.93 -12.71 32.42
N ALA A 584 63.17 -13.80 32.65
CA ALA A 584 63.34 -15.25 32.40
C ALA A 584 61.96 -16.01 32.41
N HIS A 585 62.00 -17.34 32.25
CA HIS A 585 60.89 -18.34 32.32
C HIS A 585 61.15 -19.32 33.51
N PRO A 586 60.32 -20.35 33.90
CA PRO A 586 59.24 -21.04 33.15
C PRO A 586 57.99 -21.58 33.93
N THR A 587 57.10 -22.30 33.23
CA THR A 587 56.21 -23.45 33.63
C THR A 587 54.91 -23.31 34.46
N ALA A 588 53.96 -24.23 34.13
CA ALA A 588 52.79 -24.77 34.88
C ALA A 588 51.35 -24.21 34.59
N HIS A 589 50.36 -25.12 34.67
CA HIS A 589 48.89 -24.92 34.57
C HIS A 589 48.24 -25.02 36.00
N PRO A 590 46.90 -25.00 36.23
CA PRO A 590 45.73 -24.74 35.36
C PRO A 590 44.64 -23.78 35.95
N THR A 591 43.55 -23.57 35.19
CA THR A 591 42.15 -23.27 35.61
C THR A 591 41.82 -22.40 36.84
N ALA A 592 41.04 -21.31 36.63
CA ALA A 592 39.86 -20.96 37.45
C ALA A 592 38.90 -19.99 36.73
N ARG A 593 37.63 -19.96 37.16
CA ARG A 593 36.53 -19.09 36.68
C ARG A 593 35.90 -18.37 37.89
N ILE A 594 35.71 -17.04 37.86
CA ILE A 594 34.68 -16.35 38.68
C ILE A 594 34.35 -14.92 38.16
N ARG A 595 33.25 -14.35 38.67
CA ARG A 595 32.56 -13.12 38.20
C ARG A 595 33.25 -11.77 38.55
N PRO A 596 32.83 -10.65 37.91
CA PRO A 596 33.28 -9.29 38.27
C PRO A 596 32.75 -8.81 39.63
N MET A 597 33.44 -7.82 40.20
CA MET A 597 32.96 -7.02 41.33
C MET A 597 32.04 -5.89 40.87
N GLY A 598 31.11 -5.48 41.73
CA GLY A 598 30.48 -4.16 41.68
C GLY A 598 30.85 -3.39 42.95
N ASN A 599 31.48 -2.22 42.78
CA ASN A 599 31.68 -1.22 43.83
C ASN A 599 30.94 0.06 43.41
N GLY A 600 30.40 0.82 44.36
CA GLY A 600 29.75 2.10 44.09
C GLY A 600 30.02 3.13 45.19
N GLN A 601 28.98 3.93 45.48
CA GLN A 601 28.80 4.79 46.67
C GLN A 601 29.15 6.29 46.54
N GLN A 602 28.29 7.09 47.20
CA GLN A 602 28.34 8.55 47.52
C GLN A 602 27.59 9.47 46.53
N ALA A 603 26.79 10.47 46.94
CA ALA A 603 26.18 10.86 48.24
C ALA A 603 25.16 12.01 47.98
N ALA A 604 24.13 12.37 48.78
CA ALA A 604 23.36 11.76 49.87
C ALA A 604 22.15 12.71 50.21
N ALA A 605 21.48 12.55 51.37
CA ALA A 605 20.47 13.46 51.99
C ALA A 605 19.04 13.51 51.36
N ASP A 606 17.92 13.53 52.13
CA ASP A 606 17.69 13.18 53.55
C ASP A 606 16.18 12.94 53.86
N GLY A 607 15.87 12.29 55.00
CA GLY A 607 14.68 12.61 55.83
C GLY A 607 13.35 11.82 55.70
N SER A 608 13.17 10.77 56.52
CA SER A 608 11.91 10.39 57.25
C SER A 608 10.62 10.00 56.46
N THR A 609 9.69 9.13 56.92
CA THR A 609 9.59 8.14 58.03
C THR A 609 8.38 7.21 57.76
N GLY A 610 8.38 5.97 58.26
CA GLY A 610 7.19 5.10 58.31
C GLY A 610 7.54 3.60 58.33
N LEU A 611 6.87 2.81 59.19
CA LEU A 611 7.09 1.37 59.39
C LEU A 611 5.78 0.60 59.19
N ASP A 612 5.85 -0.63 58.68
CA ASP A 612 5.56 -1.85 59.48
C ASP A 612 5.88 -3.14 58.70
N GLU A 613 6.05 -4.24 59.43
CA GLU A 613 6.48 -5.57 58.96
C GLU A 613 5.25 -6.50 58.78
N ALA A 614 5.29 -7.77 58.37
CA ALA A 614 6.37 -8.73 58.08
C ALA A 614 5.87 -9.81 57.10
N GLN A 615 6.77 -10.58 56.44
CA GLN A 615 6.38 -11.89 55.87
C GLN A 615 7.57 -12.87 55.81
N GLU A 616 7.30 -14.15 56.12
CA GLU A 616 8.31 -15.14 56.55
C GLU A 616 8.76 -16.12 55.44
N HIS A 617 9.93 -16.75 55.63
CA HIS A 617 10.57 -17.68 54.69
C HIS A 617 10.03 -19.11 54.75
N ALA A 618 9.88 -19.76 53.58
CA ALA A 618 10.14 -21.19 53.42
C ALA A 618 10.41 -21.56 51.94
N THR A 619 11.56 -22.18 51.64
CA THR A 619 11.87 -22.78 50.33
C THR A 619 12.39 -24.21 50.51
N ARG A 620 12.05 -25.14 49.60
CA ARG A 620 12.53 -26.53 49.64
C ARG A 620 12.58 -27.17 48.23
N PRO A 621 13.70 -27.81 47.83
CA PRO A 621 13.86 -28.41 46.50
C PRO A 621 13.48 -29.91 46.45
N VAL A 622 13.34 -30.46 45.25
CA VAL A 622 13.08 -31.89 44.98
C VAL A 622 14.01 -32.40 43.85
N VAL A 623 14.44 -33.66 43.96
CA VAL A 623 15.29 -34.39 43.00
C VAL A 623 14.58 -35.67 42.53
N PRO A 624 14.58 -36.02 41.23
CA PRO A 624 14.01 -37.28 40.73
C PRO A 624 15.06 -38.41 40.60
N GLY A 625 14.68 -39.66 40.94
CA GLY A 625 15.60 -40.81 40.93
C GLY A 625 14.95 -42.20 40.96
N GLN A 626 14.36 -42.61 39.82
CA GLN A 626 14.13 -43.97 39.29
C GLN A 626 13.64 -45.16 40.17
N GLY A 627 12.55 -45.80 39.70
CA GLY A 627 12.35 -47.27 39.75
C GLY A 627 11.00 -47.76 40.33
N ALA A 628 10.33 -48.79 39.79
CA ALA A 628 10.48 -49.50 38.51
C ALA A 628 9.24 -50.37 38.15
N GLN A 629 9.20 -50.86 36.90
CA GLN A 629 8.33 -51.92 36.31
C GLN A 629 6.88 -51.53 35.90
N GLY A 630 6.35 -51.95 34.74
CA GLY A 630 6.93 -52.64 33.55
C GLY A 630 6.05 -52.35 32.31
N GLY A 631 6.58 -52.27 31.07
CA GLY A 631 6.87 -53.40 30.16
C GLY A 631 5.72 -53.55 29.13
N GLN A 632 5.87 -53.83 27.82
CA GLN A 632 6.99 -54.16 26.90
C GLN A 632 6.65 -53.53 25.51
N GLY A 633 7.52 -53.39 24.50
CA GLY A 633 8.96 -53.66 24.34
C GLY A 633 9.44 -53.37 22.89
N ASN A 634 10.73 -53.03 22.75
CA ASN A 634 11.66 -52.86 21.60
C ASN A 634 11.22 -53.10 20.12
N GLY A 635 11.84 -52.47 19.09
CA GLY A 635 12.85 -51.39 19.07
C GLY A 635 14.08 -51.62 18.16
N ALA A 636 14.64 -50.51 17.62
CA ALA A 636 15.92 -50.38 16.88
C ALA A 636 16.00 -51.05 15.47
N ALA A 637 16.95 -50.73 14.58
CA ALA A 637 18.12 -49.83 14.64
C ALA A 637 18.38 -49.13 13.29
N ALA A 638 19.34 -48.20 13.23
CA ALA A 638 19.87 -47.60 12.00
C ALA A 638 21.26 -48.20 11.63
N SER A 639 21.57 -48.24 10.33
CA SER A 639 22.83 -48.75 9.75
C SER A 639 23.23 -47.93 8.50
N ASP A 640 24.43 -48.20 7.96
CA ASP A 640 25.23 -47.28 7.14
C ASP A 640 25.58 -47.83 5.72
N TYR A 641 26.10 -46.95 4.84
CA TYR A 641 26.72 -47.16 3.50
C TYR A 641 26.10 -48.11 2.44
N GLY A 642 25.76 -47.53 1.27
CA GLY A 642 26.46 -47.77 -0.02
C GLY A 642 26.36 -49.12 -0.79
N SER A 643 25.77 -49.06 -1.99
CA SER A 643 26.06 -49.86 -3.22
C SER A 643 26.12 -51.41 -3.13
N GLU A 644 25.33 -52.22 -3.85
CA GLU A 644 25.34 -52.43 -5.32
C GLU A 644 24.16 -53.29 -5.86
N SER A 645 23.90 -53.13 -7.17
CA SER A 645 23.33 -54.05 -8.20
C SER A 645 22.81 -55.47 -7.84
N GLY A 646 21.60 -55.88 -8.30
CA GLY A 646 21.19 -57.30 -8.21
C GLY A 646 19.75 -57.77 -8.58
N HIS A 647 19.15 -57.33 -9.69
CA HIS A 647 17.95 -57.88 -10.39
C HIS A 647 16.93 -58.88 -9.73
N THR A 648 15.64 -58.51 -9.84
CA THR A 648 14.43 -59.36 -10.05
C THR A 648 13.68 -59.95 -8.84
N ALA A 649 12.56 -59.31 -8.48
CA ALA A 649 11.40 -59.94 -7.84
C ALA A 649 10.08 -59.30 -8.34
N VAL A 650 9.03 -60.12 -8.48
CA VAL A 650 7.78 -59.87 -9.25
C VAL A 650 6.82 -58.86 -8.59
N LEU A 651 6.09 -58.09 -9.43
CA LEU A 651 5.01 -57.15 -9.07
C LEU A 651 3.68 -57.84 -8.66
N PRO A 652 2.99 -57.33 -7.62
CA PRO A 652 1.52 -57.35 -7.51
C PRO A 652 0.88 -56.17 -8.25
N PRO A 653 -0.42 -56.22 -8.61
CA PRO A 653 -1.03 -55.28 -9.56
C PRO A 653 -1.61 -53.97 -8.95
N VAL A 654 -1.50 -52.92 -9.77
CA VAL A 654 -2.36 -51.72 -9.89
C VAL A 654 -3.45 -51.48 -8.84
N VAL A 655 -3.33 -50.36 -8.11
CA VAL A 655 -4.49 -49.65 -7.53
C VAL A 655 -4.90 -48.54 -8.51
N ALA A 656 -6.06 -48.70 -9.15
CA ALA A 656 -6.67 -47.65 -9.96
C ALA A 656 -7.47 -46.70 -9.04
N GLY A 657 -7.32 -45.38 -9.21
CA GLY A 657 -7.97 -44.38 -8.35
C GLY A 657 -7.38 -42.97 -8.38
N GLY A 658 -6.23 -42.77 -9.03
CA GLY A 658 -5.70 -41.42 -9.29
C GLY A 658 -6.54 -40.65 -10.31
N ARG A 659 -6.57 -39.31 -10.17
CA ARG A 659 -7.17 -38.37 -11.13
C ARG A 659 -6.64 -38.53 -12.56
N TRP A 660 -5.38 -38.96 -12.68
CA TRP A 660 -4.67 -39.16 -13.94
C TRP A 660 -4.43 -40.64 -14.18
N ASN A 661 -4.50 -41.07 -15.44
CA ASN A 661 -4.29 -42.47 -15.83
C ASN A 661 -3.17 -42.60 -16.90
N PRO A 662 -2.58 -43.80 -17.07
CA PRO A 662 -1.48 -44.01 -18.02
C PRO A 662 -1.81 -43.73 -19.49
N ALA A 663 -3.07 -43.93 -19.91
CA ALA A 663 -3.47 -43.67 -21.29
C ALA A 663 -3.48 -42.16 -21.58
N GLN A 664 -4.05 -41.36 -20.68
CA GLN A 664 -4.04 -39.90 -20.78
C GLN A 664 -2.62 -39.31 -20.71
N ALA A 665 -1.72 -39.94 -19.96
CA ALA A 665 -0.31 -39.54 -19.93
C ALA A 665 0.42 -39.80 -21.26
N LEU A 666 0.02 -40.83 -22.02
CA LEU A 666 0.57 -41.20 -23.33
C LEU A 666 -0.12 -40.52 -24.53
N ASP A 667 -1.37 -40.07 -24.36
CA ASP A 667 -2.21 -39.53 -25.44
C ASP A 667 -1.62 -38.24 -26.05
N PRO A 668 -1.30 -38.23 -27.37
CA PRO A 668 -0.82 -37.04 -28.08
C PRO A 668 -1.78 -35.84 -28.03
N ALA A 669 -3.08 -36.06 -27.78
CA ALA A 669 -4.08 -35.00 -27.68
C ALA A 669 -4.16 -34.35 -26.28
N THR A 670 -3.49 -34.89 -25.26
CA THR A 670 -3.52 -34.32 -23.90
C THR A 670 -2.90 -32.92 -23.88
N PRO A 671 -3.61 -31.90 -23.33
CA PRO A 671 -3.09 -30.53 -23.28
C PRO A 671 -1.74 -30.41 -22.57
N LEU A 672 -0.83 -29.60 -23.12
CA LEU A 672 0.53 -29.42 -22.59
C LEU A 672 0.55 -28.97 -21.12
N ALA A 673 -0.42 -28.15 -20.72
CA ALA A 673 -0.61 -27.69 -19.35
C ALA A 673 -1.07 -28.79 -18.38
N ASP A 674 -1.67 -29.88 -18.88
CA ASP A 674 -2.06 -31.04 -18.08
C ASP A 674 -0.95 -32.09 -18.03
N LEU A 675 -0.15 -32.27 -19.08
CA LEU A 675 1.11 -33.05 -19.03
C LEU A 675 2.03 -32.52 -17.91
N ALA A 676 2.15 -31.20 -17.77
CA ALA A 676 2.90 -30.56 -16.69
C ALA A 676 2.33 -30.83 -15.28
N LYS A 677 1.00 -31.00 -15.15
CA LYS A 677 0.34 -31.37 -13.88
C LYS A 677 0.48 -32.86 -13.57
N ILE A 678 0.34 -33.74 -14.56
CA ILE A 678 0.52 -35.19 -14.41
C ILE A 678 1.90 -35.49 -13.80
N VAL A 679 2.96 -34.82 -14.28
CA VAL A 679 4.33 -34.97 -13.76
C VAL A 679 4.49 -34.54 -12.30
N GLN A 680 3.64 -33.64 -11.80
CA GLN A 680 3.65 -33.15 -10.41
C GLN A 680 2.73 -33.99 -9.51
N GLU A 681 1.47 -34.17 -9.91
CA GLU A 681 0.41 -34.83 -9.14
C GLU A 681 0.51 -36.38 -9.17
N ALA A 682 1.10 -36.95 -10.21
CA ALA A 682 1.25 -38.40 -10.39
C ALA A 682 2.69 -38.80 -10.79
N PRO A 683 3.65 -38.79 -9.85
CA PRO A 683 5.06 -39.11 -10.13
C PRO A 683 5.30 -40.45 -10.85
N HIS A 684 4.43 -41.44 -10.63
CA HIS A 684 4.48 -42.77 -11.27
C HIS A 684 4.07 -42.76 -12.76
N LEU A 685 3.59 -41.64 -13.29
CA LEU A 685 3.25 -41.44 -14.71
C LEU A 685 4.32 -40.68 -15.49
N ARG A 686 5.47 -40.35 -14.87
CA ARG A 686 6.57 -39.62 -15.51
C ARG A 686 7.17 -40.34 -16.73
N PRO A 687 7.41 -41.68 -16.71
CA PRO A 687 7.88 -42.39 -17.91
C PRO A 687 6.90 -42.32 -19.08
N GLN A 688 5.60 -42.31 -18.80
CA GLN A 688 4.53 -42.19 -19.79
C GLN A 688 4.51 -40.78 -20.42
N VAL A 689 4.64 -39.72 -19.61
CA VAL A 689 4.77 -38.35 -20.15
C VAL A 689 6.08 -38.15 -20.92
N ALA A 690 7.18 -38.79 -20.52
CA ALA A 690 8.43 -38.77 -21.29
C ALA A 690 8.30 -39.45 -22.67
N ALA A 691 7.47 -40.50 -22.77
CA ALA A 691 7.18 -41.21 -24.02
C ALA A 691 6.15 -40.50 -24.93
N ASN A 692 5.29 -39.63 -24.38
CA ASN A 692 4.23 -38.95 -25.14
C ASN A 692 4.82 -37.99 -26.21
N PRO A 693 4.49 -38.16 -27.50
CA PRO A 693 5.11 -37.39 -28.59
C PRO A 693 4.83 -35.88 -28.51
N SER A 694 3.75 -35.45 -27.85
CA SER A 694 3.38 -34.02 -27.70
C SER A 694 4.11 -33.32 -26.54
N THR A 695 4.83 -34.04 -25.67
CA THR A 695 5.56 -33.44 -24.54
C THR A 695 6.64 -32.46 -25.03
N TYR A 696 6.57 -31.22 -24.53
CA TYR A 696 7.42 -30.10 -24.98
C TYR A 696 8.85 -30.15 -24.40
N PRO A 697 9.87 -29.60 -25.09
CA PRO A 697 11.28 -29.80 -24.76
C PRO A 697 11.66 -29.52 -23.29
N ALA A 698 11.28 -28.36 -22.75
CA ALA A 698 11.63 -27.98 -21.38
C ALA A 698 11.06 -28.93 -20.29
N LEU A 699 9.99 -29.70 -20.59
CA LEU A 699 9.50 -30.75 -19.69
C LEU A 699 10.29 -32.06 -19.86
N LEU A 700 10.78 -32.36 -21.05
CA LEU A 700 11.72 -33.48 -21.28
C LEU A 700 13.09 -33.21 -20.63
N ASP A 701 13.58 -31.98 -20.71
CA ASP A 701 14.83 -31.55 -20.05
C ASP A 701 14.71 -31.66 -18.52
N TRP A 702 13.60 -31.20 -17.96
CA TRP A 702 13.31 -31.36 -16.52
C TRP A 702 13.17 -32.85 -16.13
N LEU A 703 12.51 -33.66 -16.96
CA LEU A 703 12.35 -35.10 -16.73
C LEU A 703 13.71 -35.84 -16.75
N GLY A 704 14.63 -35.48 -17.65
CA GLY A 704 15.99 -36.02 -17.68
C GLY A 704 16.87 -35.53 -16.52
N ALA A 705 16.57 -34.37 -15.93
CA ALA A 705 17.28 -33.87 -14.75
C ALA A 705 16.91 -34.59 -13.44
N LEU A 706 15.91 -35.48 -13.45
CA LEU A 706 15.47 -36.24 -12.27
C LEU A 706 16.32 -37.49 -11.97
N GLY A 707 17.04 -38.03 -12.97
CA GLY A 707 17.82 -39.27 -12.82
C GLY A 707 16.97 -40.52 -12.53
N ASP A 708 15.70 -40.53 -12.95
CA ASP A 708 14.82 -41.69 -12.84
C ASP A 708 15.12 -42.68 -13.99
N PRO A 709 15.55 -43.92 -13.72
CA PRO A 709 15.99 -44.86 -14.76
C PRO A 709 14.87 -45.31 -15.70
N GLN A 710 13.60 -45.20 -15.32
CA GLN A 710 12.46 -45.48 -16.19
C GLN A 710 12.17 -44.31 -17.12
N VAL A 711 12.32 -43.07 -16.63
CA VAL A 711 12.24 -41.85 -17.43
C VAL A 711 13.42 -41.80 -18.42
N ASP A 712 14.64 -42.09 -17.98
CA ASP A 712 15.82 -42.14 -18.85
C ASP A 712 15.76 -43.27 -19.89
N ALA A 713 15.02 -44.35 -19.63
CA ALA A 713 14.71 -45.36 -20.64
C ALA A 713 13.71 -44.81 -21.69
N ALA A 714 12.63 -44.16 -21.26
CA ALA A 714 11.66 -43.54 -22.16
C ALA A 714 12.27 -42.41 -23.02
N LEU A 715 13.12 -41.56 -22.44
CA LEU A 715 13.84 -40.49 -23.15
C LEU A 715 14.88 -41.04 -24.15
N ARG A 716 15.51 -42.18 -23.87
CA ARG A 716 16.39 -42.86 -24.83
C ARG A 716 15.63 -43.48 -26.00
N ASN A 717 14.47 -44.07 -25.76
CA ASN A 717 13.61 -44.64 -26.81
C ASN A 717 12.97 -43.59 -27.74
N ARG A 718 13.20 -42.29 -27.47
CA ARG A 718 12.72 -41.14 -28.24
C ARG A 718 13.80 -40.53 -29.16
N ARG A 719 15.04 -41.03 -29.12
CA ARG A 719 16.20 -40.55 -29.89
C ARG A 719 16.60 -41.55 -30.97
#